data_AF-A0A2X2YK10-F1
#
_entry.id   AF-A0A2X2YK10-F1
#
_cell.length_a   1.000
_cell.length_b   1.000
_cell.length_c   1.000
_cell.angle_alpha   90.00
_cell.angle_beta   90.00
_cell.angle_gamma   90.00
#
_symmetry.space_group_name_H-M   'P 1'
#
loop_
_entity.id
_entity.type
_entity.pdbx_description
1 polymer ?
#
loop_
_entity_poly.entity_id
_entity_poly.type
_entity_poly.pdbx_seq_one_letter_code
_entity_poly.pdbx_strand_id
1 'polypeptide(L)'
;MTNKQKMRKRRRALLCVFAAFAFSFNPLGKIAYATPKQDTSVVNYVKTQEETSNSIQNQPISSYWYPEDLLKWSANNDKDAKFNKSTVPLAKRVEKDKLDTINDTQNKDVKVVAISIMNANTSGNPSQGSNKFSANTFSYWQYIDKLVYWGGSAGEGLIVPPSPDVTDSAHRNGVPVLGTVFFPMTAHGGKMEWLNKFLEKDANGNFPIVDKLIEVAENYGFDGWFINQETEGTEQEPLTPEHAKLMQELIKQFKAKSSGKFEIMWYDSMTKDGDMDWQNALTDKNEYFLLDGDKNKVADSMFLNFWWTYNSLKDKDLLRVSNEKAKEIGINPYDLYAGIDVQANGYKTPLRWTHYQRDDQAPFTSLGLYCPSWTYFDAKTPEQFQENESRLWVNEHGDPSKATNAQGVDWRGISTYSVEKSAVTSLPFTTNFNIGNGYDFYVDGNKVSTQDWNNRSLNDIMPTYRWVISNEENNNVKADIDYTTAYYGGNSIKLSGYLAEGKASTIKLYSSDLTLPEGVQFTTTAKANGNTVDMDLVLTFHDGTETTISADKKLGTDWTKLNYDVSPYVGKSIKTISYKLSSPVCVDNFSANLGNITIEIPNSSSKVNISNAKLNDVDFKDGIYAGARLSWSPEGNSSDVHHYEIYRVMNDGTKVLLGATPNTSYYVSDLRRNDKETNTNFKVVAVNKNYNRGNSQSINMEWPAYPAPTASFKVSNTLIAPGQSVTFTNTSSEVTEEIQWKFPGAKVESSTEQNPTVTYEKEGVYPVTLTAKNSSGENVETKTELITVTNAAKDGLVNLSLNKSATASSFVNENEAPQYALDGNVKTKWCAVGSAPHTLTIDLGDIKTIGELEISHAEAGGESSGMNTKAYSLEVSNDGENFTPVLNVDDNTKAISNDAFPVTKARYVRLNIIQPTQGADSAARIYEVAVKGLDGNVDLPPVITPDDSNKPVDPDKPVNPDKPNNPESPDNPGNTDKPVNPDQPGDSEKPENPNKPGDTENSGEKPSKPSALVSKEITENSALLSWKAPEKVESIQEYVVYQDGKEIGRVPADKTPLEFLVKDLKPNTKYNFEVSSIDKNGKESDKISLEVTTNKKDNGNLPNTGSPIGAGALATTGLALSSAGVYLTLKKKRK
;
A
#
# COMPACT_ATOMS: atom_id res chain seq x y z
N MET A 1 -60.48 30.83 -26.06
CA MET A 1 -61.36 29.77 -26.61
C MET A 1 -60.52 28.79 -27.40
N THR A 2 -60.82 27.49 -27.29
CA THR A 2 -60.65 26.39 -28.26
C THR A 2 -59.62 26.46 -29.42
N ASN A 3 -58.80 25.40 -29.50
CA ASN A 3 -58.42 24.62 -30.71
C ASN A 3 -57.46 25.26 -31.75
N LYS A 4 -56.33 24.60 -32.09
CA LYS A 4 -56.09 23.63 -33.22
C LYS A 4 -56.04 24.31 -34.61
N GLN A 5 -55.17 23.94 -35.57
CA GLN A 5 -54.14 22.89 -35.61
C GLN A 5 -53.05 23.15 -36.69
N LYS A 6 -52.01 22.31 -36.66
CA LYS A 6 -51.12 21.86 -37.77
C LYS A 6 -51.77 22.03 -39.17
N MET A 7 -51.08 22.38 -40.28
CA MET A 7 -49.66 22.33 -40.69
C MET A 7 -49.45 23.37 -41.85
N ARG A 8 -48.34 23.56 -42.61
CA ARG A 8 -47.12 22.76 -42.93
C ARG A 8 -45.94 23.68 -43.38
N LYS A 9 -44.85 23.06 -43.86
CA LYS A 9 -43.62 23.57 -44.53
C LYS A 9 -43.88 24.57 -45.70
N ARG A 10 -42.97 25.49 -46.13
CA ARG A 10 -41.48 25.47 -46.06
C ARG A 10 -40.80 26.86 -46.34
N ARG A 11 -39.73 27.18 -45.59
CA ARG A 11 -38.50 27.96 -45.94
C ARG A 11 -38.53 29.46 -46.39
N ARG A 12 -37.93 30.27 -45.49
CA ARG A 12 -36.70 31.12 -45.64
C ARG A 12 -36.81 32.65 -45.83
N ALA A 13 -35.85 33.30 -45.14
CA ALA A 13 -35.34 34.67 -45.26
C ALA A 13 -36.27 35.83 -44.84
N LEU A 14 -35.78 36.64 -43.90
CA LEU A 14 -36.31 37.97 -43.56
C LEU A 14 -35.14 38.98 -43.59
N LEU A 15 -35.48 40.26 -43.70
CA LEU A 15 -34.57 41.37 -43.99
C LEU A 15 -34.88 42.51 -43.00
N CYS A 16 -33.85 43.29 -42.59
CA CYS A 16 -33.93 44.77 -42.45
C CYS A 16 -34.86 45.39 -41.35
N VAL A 17 -34.70 46.64 -40.82
CA VAL A 17 -33.60 47.65 -40.84
C VAL A 17 -33.89 48.83 -39.85
N PHE A 18 -32.92 49.75 -39.68
CA PHE A 18 -32.99 51.15 -39.17
C PHE A 18 -33.04 51.50 -37.64
N ALA A 19 -31.88 52.04 -37.18
CA ALA A 19 -31.64 53.47 -36.83
C ALA A 19 -31.98 54.09 -35.44
N ALA A 20 -31.12 55.09 -35.12
CA ALA A 20 -31.32 56.33 -34.33
C ALA A 20 -30.65 56.45 -32.93
N PHE A 21 -30.28 57.70 -32.60
CA PHE A 21 -29.56 58.20 -31.40
C PHE A 21 -30.53 58.76 -30.34
N ALA A 22 -30.13 58.77 -29.05
CA ALA A 22 -30.02 59.99 -28.19
C ALA A 22 -29.75 59.66 -26.70
N PHE A 23 -29.22 60.65 -25.95
CA PHE A 23 -28.99 60.62 -24.49
C PHE A 23 -30.15 61.26 -23.70
N SER A 24 -30.35 60.82 -22.44
CA SER A 24 -30.90 61.65 -21.33
C SER A 24 -30.67 60.99 -19.95
N PHE A 25 -30.82 61.77 -18.87
CA PHE A 25 -30.40 61.44 -17.49
C PHE A 25 -31.56 60.98 -16.57
N ASN A 26 -31.22 60.18 -15.53
CA ASN A 26 -31.72 60.10 -14.11
C ASN A 26 -33.19 60.43 -13.73
N PRO A 27 -33.76 59.90 -12.59
CA PRO A 27 -33.06 59.34 -11.42
C PRO A 27 -33.68 58.06 -10.78
N LEU A 28 -33.05 57.60 -9.69
CA LEU A 28 -33.61 56.90 -8.51
C LEU A 28 -34.65 55.77 -8.72
N GLY A 29 -34.20 54.52 -8.55
CA GLY A 29 -35.08 53.35 -8.37
C GLY A 29 -34.37 52.18 -7.69
N LYS A 30 -34.86 51.79 -6.51
CA LYS A 30 -34.50 50.62 -5.67
C LYS A 30 -33.51 49.61 -6.29
N ILE A 31 -32.34 49.43 -5.66
CA ILE A 31 -31.47 48.27 -5.92
C ILE A 31 -32.21 47.01 -5.47
N ALA A 32 -32.78 46.29 -6.43
CA ALA A 32 -33.15 44.90 -6.23
C ALA A 32 -31.87 44.06 -6.33
N TYR A 33 -31.59 43.23 -5.33
CA TYR A 33 -30.52 42.23 -5.43
C TYR A 33 -30.89 41.22 -6.52
N ALA A 34 -30.32 41.41 -7.70
CA ALA A 34 -30.43 40.46 -8.79
C ALA A 34 -29.54 39.25 -8.49
N THR A 35 -30.09 38.28 -7.76
CA THR A 35 -29.49 36.95 -7.64
C THR A 35 -29.20 36.43 -9.05
N PRO A 36 -27.94 36.10 -9.39
CA PRO A 36 -27.65 35.45 -10.66
C PRO A 36 -28.45 34.15 -10.74
N LYS A 37 -29.18 33.94 -11.84
CA LYS A 37 -29.75 32.64 -12.12
C LYS A 37 -28.59 31.67 -12.40
N GLN A 38 -28.20 30.91 -11.38
CA GLN A 38 -27.52 29.64 -11.59
C GLN A 38 -28.36 28.83 -12.59
N ASP A 39 -27.69 28.16 -13.51
CA ASP A 39 -28.34 27.21 -14.41
C ASP A 39 -28.61 25.92 -13.63
N THR A 40 -29.69 25.92 -12.85
CA THR A 40 -30.07 24.84 -11.93
C THR A 40 -30.66 23.65 -12.70
N SER A 41 -29.89 23.09 -13.64
CA SER A 41 -30.02 21.67 -13.95
C SER A 41 -29.66 20.91 -12.68
N VAL A 42 -30.67 20.44 -11.95
CA VAL A 42 -30.44 19.53 -10.82
C VAL A 42 -29.78 18.28 -11.40
N VAL A 43 -28.48 18.15 -11.18
CA VAL A 43 -27.72 16.99 -11.64
C VAL A 43 -28.09 15.86 -10.69
N ASN A 44 -28.97 14.99 -11.15
CA ASN A 44 -29.16 13.70 -10.50
C ASN A 44 -27.85 12.91 -10.66
N TYR A 45 -27.13 12.76 -9.55
CA TYR A 45 -25.96 11.91 -9.45
C TYR A 45 -26.40 10.48 -9.10
N VAL A 46 -25.69 9.49 -9.64
CA VAL A 46 -26.00 8.06 -9.42
C VAL A 46 -24.81 7.41 -8.72
N LYS A 47 -25.07 6.59 -7.70
CA LYS A 47 -24.03 5.82 -6.99
C LYS A 47 -23.39 4.80 -7.95
N THR A 48 -22.06 4.75 -7.93
CA THR A 48 -21.23 3.77 -8.64
C THR A 48 -21.19 2.40 -7.95
N GLN A 49 -20.77 1.38 -8.71
CA GLN A 49 -20.38 0.07 -8.18
C GLN A 49 -18.94 0.12 -7.64
N GLU A 50 -18.58 -0.91 -6.88
CA GLU A 50 -17.26 -1.08 -6.24
C GLU A 50 -16.15 -1.44 -7.25
N GLU A 51 -14.89 -1.24 -6.87
CA GLU A 51 -13.72 -1.51 -7.73
C GLU A 51 -13.57 -3.01 -8.03
N THR A 52 -13.24 -3.35 -9.28
CA THR A 52 -12.79 -4.70 -9.68
C THR A 52 -11.38 -4.57 -10.26
N SER A 53 -10.40 -5.16 -9.58
CA SER A 53 -8.99 -5.01 -9.93
C SER A 53 -8.66 -5.70 -11.26
N ASN A 54 -8.49 -4.91 -12.33
CA ASN A 54 -8.12 -5.39 -13.66
C ASN A 54 -6.85 -4.69 -14.17
N SER A 55 -5.83 -5.44 -14.57
CA SER A 55 -4.62 -4.85 -15.15
C SER A 55 -4.85 -4.48 -16.62
N ILE A 56 -5.18 -3.20 -16.89
CA ILE A 56 -5.28 -2.62 -18.23
C ILE A 56 -3.91 -2.04 -18.63
N GLN A 57 -3.43 -2.30 -19.86
CA GLN A 57 -2.02 -2.10 -20.20
C GLN A 57 -1.63 -0.63 -20.43
N ASN A 58 -2.60 0.26 -20.68
CA ASN A 58 -2.34 1.67 -20.98
C ASN A 58 -2.46 2.63 -19.78
N GLN A 59 -2.50 2.16 -18.54
CA GLN A 59 -2.37 3.01 -17.33
C GLN A 59 -1.06 3.84 -17.40
N PRO A 60 -1.12 5.19 -17.32
CA PRO A 60 0.09 6.01 -17.17
C PRO A 60 0.78 5.77 -15.82
N ILE A 61 2.08 5.53 -15.82
CA ILE A 61 2.87 5.29 -14.61
C ILE A 61 3.91 6.38 -14.35
N SER A 62 4.20 6.62 -13.07
CA SER A 62 5.31 7.48 -12.64
C SER A 62 6.65 6.89 -13.08
N SER A 63 7.48 7.72 -13.71
CA SER A 63 8.72 7.29 -14.34
C SER A 63 9.82 6.92 -13.35
N TYR A 64 10.71 6.02 -13.78
CA TYR A 64 11.93 5.62 -13.09
C TYR A 64 12.93 5.12 -14.15
N TRP A 65 14.24 5.26 -13.91
CA TRP A 65 15.26 4.92 -14.91
C TRP A 65 16.56 4.38 -14.31
N TYR A 66 17.25 3.52 -15.05
CA TYR A 66 18.71 3.40 -14.93
C TYR A 66 19.40 4.51 -15.75
N PRO A 67 20.69 4.86 -15.50
CA PRO A 67 21.38 5.92 -16.23
C PRO A 67 21.34 5.75 -17.76
N GLU A 68 21.48 4.50 -18.22
CA GLU A 68 21.30 4.06 -19.61
C GLU A 68 19.98 4.53 -20.24
N ASP A 69 18.87 4.48 -19.49
CA ASP A 69 17.52 4.71 -20.03
C ASP A 69 17.16 6.19 -19.99
N LEU A 70 17.57 6.90 -18.94
CA LEU A 70 17.41 8.36 -18.87
C LEU A 70 18.20 9.07 -19.98
N LEU A 71 19.38 8.55 -20.37
CA LEU A 71 20.13 9.07 -21.53
C LEU A 71 19.37 8.93 -22.85
N LYS A 72 18.48 7.92 -22.97
CA LYS A 72 17.64 7.64 -24.16
C LYS A 72 16.28 8.35 -24.10
N TRP A 73 15.76 8.64 -22.91
CA TRP A 73 14.46 9.26 -22.67
C TRP A 73 14.35 10.69 -23.23
N SER A 74 13.15 11.11 -23.61
CA SER A 74 12.80 12.53 -23.77
C SER A 74 11.30 12.75 -23.59
N ALA A 75 10.92 13.93 -23.09
CA ALA A 75 9.52 14.24 -22.78
C ALA A 75 8.58 14.22 -24.01
N ASN A 76 9.13 14.34 -25.22
CA ASN A 76 8.37 14.32 -26.48
C ASN A 76 8.05 12.90 -26.99
N ASN A 77 8.84 11.90 -26.59
CA ASN A 77 8.70 10.51 -27.04
C ASN A 77 7.93 9.64 -26.02
N ASP A 78 7.87 10.10 -24.77
CA ASP A 78 7.20 9.46 -23.65
C ASP A 78 5.68 9.76 -23.66
N LYS A 79 4.85 8.71 -23.74
CA LYS A 79 3.38 8.82 -23.73
C LYS A 79 2.82 9.24 -22.35
N ASP A 80 3.58 9.03 -21.29
CA ASP A 80 3.19 9.19 -19.89
C ASP A 80 3.65 10.54 -19.34
N ALA A 81 4.68 11.16 -19.94
CA ALA A 81 5.23 12.46 -19.57
C ALA A 81 4.19 13.58 -19.36
N LYS A 82 3.08 13.58 -20.13
CA LYS A 82 2.00 14.56 -19.96
C LYS A 82 1.13 14.31 -18.72
N PHE A 83 1.02 13.06 -18.27
CA PHE A 83 0.33 12.68 -17.03
C PHE A 83 1.25 12.88 -15.82
N ASN A 84 2.54 12.56 -15.97
CA ASN A 84 3.63 12.75 -14.99
C ASN A 84 4.02 14.22 -14.72
N LYS A 85 3.31 15.18 -15.32
CA LYS A 85 3.59 16.62 -15.16
C LYS A 85 2.78 17.24 -14.02
N SER A 86 3.48 17.83 -13.04
CA SER A 86 2.91 18.74 -12.06
C SER A 86 2.38 20.01 -12.74
N THR A 87 1.26 20.52 -12.25
CA THR A 87 0.58 21.70 -12.79
C THR A 87 0.27 22.76 -11.76
N VAL A 88 0.42 22.45 -10.46
CA VAL A 88 0.40 23.45 -9.39
C VAL A 88 1.80 24.07 -9.25
N PRO A 89 1.96 25.41 -9.36
CA PRO A 89 3.24 26.06 -9.10
C PRO A 89 3.53 26.10 -7.60
N LEU A 90 4.82 26.02 -7.22
CA LEU A 90 5.28 26.15 -5.84
C LEU A 90 4.74 27.44 -5.19
N ALA A 91 3.88 27.29 -4.19
CA ALA A 91 3.21 28.40 -3.51
C ALA A 91 4.18 29.17 -2.60
N LYS A 92 3.94 30.48 -2.45
CA LYS A 92 4.66 31.30 -1.48
C LYS A 92 4.16 31.04 -0.07
N ARG A 93 5.11 30.99 0.87
CA ARG A 93 4.83 30.90 2.31
C ARG A 93 4.91 32.27 2.98
N VAL A 94 4.26 32.38 4.14
CA VAL A 94 4.36 33.56 5.01
C VAL A 94 5.83 33.82 5.33
N GLU A 95 6.28 35.05 5.15
CA GLU A 95 7.68 35.42 5.36
C GLU A 95 8.12 35.14 6.80
N LYS A 96 9.34 34.64 6.94
CA LYS A 96 9.87 34.05 8.19
C LYS A 96 9.94 35.04 9.37
N ASP A 97 10.11 36.32 9.10
CA ASP A 97 10.05 37.38 10.10
C ASP A 97 8.64 37.53 10.70
N LYS A 98 7.59 37.37 9.88
CA LYS A 98 6.16 37.47 10.25
C LYS A 98 5.57 36.26 10.98
N LEU A 99 6.20 35.08 10.87
CA LEU A 99 5.79 33.89 11.65
C LEU A 99 5.98 34.14 13.16
N ASP A 100 5.17 33.52 14.01
CA ASP A 100 5.39 33.49 15.47
C ASP A 100 5.89 32.11 15.89
N THR A 101 6.70 32.06 16.95
CA THR A 101 6.93 30.84 17.73
C THR A 101 5.73 30.60 18.64
N ILE A 102 5.07 29.44 18.58
CA ILE A 102 3.92 29.12 19.44
C ILE A 102 4.33 28.52 20.80
N ASN A 103 5.60 28.13 20.96
CA ASN A 103 6.23 27.73 22.21
C ASN A 103 7.69 28.22 22.25
N ASP A 104 8.28 28.28 23.44
CA ASP A 104 9.60 28.90 23.67
C ASP A 104 10.80 28.09 23.11
N THR A 105 10.61 26.82 22.74
CA THR A 105 11.65 25.95 22.16
C THR A 105 11.74 26.02 20.63
N GLN A 106 10.72 26.57 19.96
CA GLN A 106 10.71 26.72 18.51
C GLN A 106 11.76 27.74 18.04
N ASN A 107 12.39 27.45 16.89
CA ASN A 107 13.40 28.30 16.29
C ASN A 107 13.11 28.52 14.79
N LYS A 108 13.09 29.79 14.37
CA LYS A 108 12.80 30.21 12.99
C LYS A 108 13.89 29.83 11.97
N ASP A 109 15.09 29.51 12.41
CA ASP A 109 16.21 29.09 11.55
C ASP A 109 16.21 27.59 11.25
N VAL A 110 15.57 26.77 12.09
CA VAL A 110 15.45 25.32 11.92
C VAL A 110 14.61 25.01 10.68
N LYS A 111 15.20 24.22 9.79
CA LYS A 111 14.50 23.60 8.66
C LYS A 111 14.23 22.12 8.97
N VAL A 112 13.29 21.52 8.25
CA VAL A 112 13.07 20.06 8.27
C VAL A 112 12.99 19.52 6.84
N VAL A 113 13.73 18.44 6.55
CA VAL A 113 13.54 17.62 5.34
C VAL A 113 12.89 16.29 5.70
N ALA A 114 11.92 15.86 4.90
CA ALA A 114 11.39 14.50 4.93
C ALA A 114 11.90 13.72 3.72
N ILE A 115 12.67 12.66 3.94
CA ILE A 115 12.98 11.64 2.91
C ILE A 115 11.91 10.56 3.02
N SER A 116 10.82 10.71 2.26
CA SER A 116 9.56 10.00 2.50
C SER A 116 9.21 9.03 1.37
N ILE A 117 8.84 7.80 1.74
CA ILE A 117 8.24 6.83 0.82
C ILE A 117 6.79 7.25 0.61
N MET A 118 6.57 8.07 -0.41
CA MET A 118 5.23 8.57 -0.76
C MET A 118 4.41 7.53 -1.54
N ASN A 119 5.08 6.55 -2.15
CA ASN A 119 4.52 5.54 -3.03
C ASN A 119 5.14 4.18 -2.68
N ALA A 120 4.34 3.10 -2.69
CA ALA A 120 4.71 1.86 -1.99
C ALA A 120 5.91 1.11 -2.59
N ASN A 121 6.10 1.23 -3.90
CA ASN A 121 7.25 0.71 -4.66
C ASN A 121 7.89 1.86 -5.45
N THR A 122 9.02 1.64 -6.14
CA THR A 122 9.51 2.61 -7.14
C THR A 122 8.64 2.55 -8.41
N SER A 123 8.38 1.34 -8.88
CA SER A 123 7.76 1.02 -10.16
C SER A 123 6.23 0.83 -10.06
N GLY A 124 5.55 0.91 -11.21
CA GLY A 124 4.13 0.57 -11.34
C GLY A 124 3.13 1.56 -10.71
N ASN A 125 3.60 2.66 -10.12
CA ASN A 125 2.75 3.67 -9.50
C ASN A 125 1.94 4.46 -10.55
N PRO A 126 0.59 4.51 -10.47
CA PRO A 126 -0.23 5.38 -11.31
C PRO A 126 0.17 6.86 -11.19
N SER A 127 0.29 7.56 -12.32
CA SER A 127 0.77 8.97 -12.35
C SER A 127 -0.05 9.93 -11.49
N GLN A 128 -1.36 9.72 -11.33
CA GLN A 128 -2.32 10.71 -10.82
C GLN A 128 -3.19 10.15 -9.68
N GLY A 129 -2.67 9.19 -8.92
CA GLY A 129 -3.45 8.41 -7.95
C GLY A 129 -4.32 7.34 -8.62
N SER A 130 -5.27 6.76 -7.88
CA SER A 130 -6.06 5.59 -8.31
C SER A 130 -7.42 5.47 -7.63
N ASN A 131 -8.24 4.51 -8.09
CA ASN A 131 -9.58 4.19 -7.60
C ASN A 131 -9.60 3.45 -6.23
N LYS A 132 -8.68 3.82 -5.32
CA LYS A 132 -8.45 3.17 -4.02
C LYS A 132 -8.32 4.22 -2.93
N PHE A 133 -8.93 4.02 -1.75
CA PHE A 133 -8.75 4.93 -0.62
C PHE A 133 -7.28 5.01 -0.14
N SER A 134 -6.58 3.88 -0.18
CA SER A 134 -5.29 3.71 0.50
C SER A 134 -4.13 4.36 -0.26
N ALA A 135 -3.60 5.46 0.30
CA ALA A 135 -2.38 6.14 -0.14
C ALA A 135 -1.76 6.92 1.02
N ASN A 136 -0.46 7.21 0.94
CA ASN A 136 0.22 8.13 1.87
C ASN A 136 -0.24 9.57 1.59
N THR A 137 -1.35 9.99 2.21
CA THR A 137 -1.94 11.34 2.15
C THR A 137 -1.33 12.25 3.23
N PHE A 138 0.00 12.38 3.20
CA PHE A 138 0.76 13.29 4.06
C PHE A 138 0.14 14.69 4.08
N SER A 139 -0.01 15.25 5.28
CA SER A 139 -0.71 16.53 5.49
C SER A 139 0.03 17.52 6.37
N TYR A 140 1.12 17.12 7.05
CA TYR A 140 1.86 17.98 7.98
C TYR A 140 2.90 18.88 7.30
N TRP A 141 2.56 19.36 6.10
CA TRP A 141 3.41 20.20 5.26
C TRP A 141 3.93 21.46 5.97
N GLN A 142 3.21 21.99 6.97
CA GLN A 142 3.64 23.17 7.75
C GLN A 142 5.00 23.01 8.44
N TYR A 143 5.42 21.79 8.78
CA TYR A 143 6.67 21.59 9.51
C TYR A 143 7.88 21.38 8.59
N ILE A 144 7.68 20.89 7.36
CA ILE A 144 8.78 20.61 6.43
C ILE A 144 9.07 21.77 5.47
N ASP A 145 10.34 21.97 5.17
CA ASP A 145 10.87 22.98 4.25
C ASP A 145 11.14 22.39 2.86
N LYS A 146 11.17 21.06 2.75
CA LYS A 146 11.36 20.31 1.52
C LYS A 146 10.98 18.84 1.71
N LEU A 147 10.52 18.23 0.64
CA LEU A 147 10.30 16.80 0.52
C LEU A 147 11.38 16.22 -0.39
N VAL A 148 12.01 15.12 0.01
CA VAL A 148 12.70 14.21 -0.90
C VAL A 148 11.75 13.05 -1.15
N TYR A 149 11.37 12.84 -2.41
CA TYR A 149 10.57 11.70 -2.83
C TYR A 149 11.46 10.47 -2.83
N TRP A 150 11.34 9.63 -1.80
CA TRP A 150 12.22 8.48 -1.62
C TRP A 150 11.72 7.28 -2.43
N GLY A 151 12.62 6.71 -3.21
CA GLY A 151 12.39 5.59 -4.11
C GLY A 151 13.66 5.29 -4.90
N GLY A 152 13.70 4.13 -5.55
CA GLY A 152 14.87 3.64 -6.27
C GLY A 152 15.38 2.33 -5.68
N SER A 153 15.69 1.36 -6.53
CA SER A 153 16.21 0.05 -6.14
C SER A 153 17.00 -0.58 -7.28
N ALA A 154 17.92 -1.50 -6.95
CA ALA A 154 18.75 -2.21 -7.94
C ALA A 154 17.96 -3.15 -8.88
N GLY A 155 16.67 -3.39 -8.60
CA GLY A 155 15.77 -4.17 -9.45
C GLY A 155 14.83 -3.33 -10.30
N GLU A 156 14.42 -2.15 -9.84
CA GLU A 156 13.45 -1.29 -10.53
C GLU A 156 14.12 -0.18 -11.35
N GLY A 157 15.07 0.55 -10.76
CA GLY A 157 15.68 1.75 -11.35
C GLY A 157 16.26 2.68 -10.27
N LEU A 158 17.18 3.57 -10.66
CA LEU A 158 18.01 4.35 -9.73
C LEU A 158 17.66 5.84 -9.68
N ILE A 159 17.05 6.36 -10.75
CA ILE A 159 16.76 7.78 -10.94
C ILE A 159 15.25 7.95 -10.97
N VAL A 160 14.71 8.60 -9.93
CA VAL A 160 13.29 8.59 -9.59
C VAL A 160 12.79 10.03 -9.38
N PRO A 161 12.15 10.64 -10.38
CA PRO A 161 11.45 11.91 -10.18
C PRO A 161 10.23 11.71 -9.26
N PRO A 162 9.75 12.76 -8.57
CA PRO A 162 8.52 12.68 -7.82
C PRO A 162 7.31 12.49 -8.73
N SER A 163 6.29 11.78 -8.23
CA SER A 163 4.98 11.74 -8.90
C SER A 163 4.31 13.13 -8.86
N PRO A 164 3.54 13.50 -9.89
CA PRO A 164 2.94 14.84 -9.97
C PRO A 164 1.84 15.06 -8.93
N ASP A 165 1.20 14.01 -8.43
CA ASP A 165 0.18 14.12 -7.37
C ASP A 165 0.78 14.50 -6.02
N VAL A 166 1.97 14.01 -5.71
CA VAL A 166 2.78 14.44 -4.57
C VAL A 166 3.34 15.85 -4.80
N THR A 167 3.85 16.10 -6.00
CA THR A 167 4.43 17.41 -6.37
C THR A 167 3.40 18.52 -6.29
N ASP A 168 2.20 18.32 -6.85
CA ASP A 168 1.08 19.27 -6.78
C ASP A 168 0.65 19.55 -5.33
N SER A 169 0.59 18.50 -4.48
CA SER A 169 0.25 18.61 -3.06
C SER A 169 1.27 19.41 -2.27
N ALA A 170 2.56 19.09 -2.44
CA ALA A 170 3.67 19.78 -1.81
C ALA A 170 3.72 21.25 -2.27
N HIS A 171 3.62 21.48 -3.58
CA HIS A 171 3.63 22.81 -4.18
C HIS A 171 2.49 23.69 -3.68
N ARG A 172 1.25 23.18 -3.58
CA ARG A 172 0.12 23.94 -3.02
C ARG A 172 0.38 24.39 -1.58
N ASN A 173 1.11 23.59 -0.82
CA ASN A 173 1.52 23.87 0.56
C ASN A 173 2.86 24.63 0.68
N GLY A 174 3.47 25.02 -0.44
CA GLY A 174 4.73 25.78 -0.51
C GLY A 174 5.97 24.97 -0.13
N VAL A 175 5.96 23.65 -0.36
CA VAL A 175 7.09 22.74 -0.12
C VAL A 175 7.70 22.33 -1.46
N PRO A 176 8.98 22.64 -1.74
CA PRO A 176 9.68 22.12 -2.90
C PRO A 176 9.93 20.61 -2.77
N VAL A 177 9.92 19.91 -3.90
CA VAL A 177 10.13 18.46 -3.98
C VAL A 177 11.39 18.12 -4.78
N LEU A 178 12.26 17.33 -4.18
CA LEU A 178 13.42 16.75 -4.84
C LEU A 178 13.12 15.31 -5.26
N GLY A 179 13.49 14.95 -6.50
CA GLY A 179 13.60 13.55 -6.92
C GLY A 179 14.82 12.88 -6.28
N THR A 180 14.93 11.56 -6.39
CA THR A 180 16.05 10.78 -5.86
C THR A 180 16.94 10.26 -6.99
N VAL A 181 18.26 10.40 -6.82
CA VAL A 181 19.30 9.62 -7.51
C VAL A 181 19.96 8.75 -6.46
N PHE A 182 19.73 7.44 -6.51
CA PHE A 182 20.23 6.48 -5.52
C PHE A 182 21.16 5.45 -6.18
N PHE A 183 22.41 5.35 -5.69
CA PHE A 183 23.33 4.28 -6.04
C PHE A 183 23.45 3.33 -4.84
N PRO A 184 22.82 2.14 -4.85
CA PRO A 184 22.77 1.26 -3.68
C PRO A 184 24.14 0.74 -3.25
N MET A 185 24.25 0.28 -2.00
CA MET A 185 25.37 -0.57 -1.55
C MET A 185 25.45 -1.84 -2.40
N THR A 186 26.65 -2.40 -2.57
CA THR A 186 26.88 -3.65 -3.33
C THR A 186 26.11 -4.83 -2.75
N ALA A 187 25.98 -4.91 -1.43
CA ALA A 187 25.16 -5.90 -0.71
C ALA A 187 23.65 -5.84 -1.05
N HIS A 188 23.18 -4.72 -1.62
CA HIS A 188 21.82 -4.51 -2.07
C HIS A 188 21.72 -4.43 -3.61
N GLY A 189 22.69 -5.02 -4.33
CA GLY A 189 22.71 -5.10 -5.79
C GLY A 189 23.31 -3.88 -6.50
N GLY A 190 23.91 -2.93 -5.76
CA GLY A 190 24.61 -1.78 -6.32
C GLY A 190 25.80 -2.15 -7.21
N LYS A 191 26.04 -1.38 -8.28
CA LYS A 191 27.07 -1.63 -9.29
C LYS A 191 27.84 -0.37 -9.64
N MET A 192 29.17 -0.49 -9.73
CA MET A 192 30.03 0.60 -10.21
C MET A 192 29.75 0.96 -11.67
N GLU A 193 29.33 -0.01 -12.50
CA GLU A 193 28.80 0.20 -13.86
C GLU A 193 27.83 1.39 -13.92
N TRP A 194 26.85 1.47 -13.01
CA TRP A 194 25.84 2.52 -13.00
C TRP A 194 26.40 3.88 -12.56
N LEU A 195 27.30 3.91 -11.57
CA LEU A 195 27.97 5.14 -11.15
C LEU A 195 28.88 5.66 -12.27
N ASN A 196 29.69 4.79 -12.87
CA ASN A 196 30.57 5.10 -14.00
C ASN A 196 29.79 5.61 -15.20
N LYS A 197 28.61 5.04 -15.48
CA LYS A 197 27.72 5.49 -16.56
C LYS A 197 27.07 6.84 -16.30
N PHE A 198 26.76 7.14 -15.03
CA PHE A 198 26.25 8.45 -14.62
C PHE A 198 27.34 9.54 -14.65
N LEU A 199 28.58 9.17 -14.32
CA LEU A 199 29.77 10.05 -14.36
C LEU A 199 30.45 10.09 -15.74
N GLU A 200 29.87 9.50 -16.79
CA GLU A 200 30.41 9.54 -18.15
C GLU A 200 30.37 10.96 -18.72
N LYS A 201 31.44 11.36 -19.41
CA LYS A 201 31.57 12.64 -20.11
C LYS A 201 31.58 12.46 -21.62
N ASP A 202 30.99 13.42 -22.33
CA ASP A 202 31.08 13.52 -23.79
C ASP A 202 32.47 13.98 -24.26
N ALA A 203 32.68 13.97 -25.57
CA ALA A 203 33.92 14.42 -26.20
C ALA A 203 34.24 15.92 -25.98
N ASN A 204 33.30 16.70 -25.43
CA ASN A 204 33.47 18.11 -25.07
C ASN A 204 33.76 18.28 -23.55
N GLY A 205 33.79 17.19 -22.78
CA GLY A 205 34.01 17.18 -21.34
C GLY A 205 32.76 17.41 -20.48
N ASN A 206 31.56 17.43 -21.07
CA ASN A 206 30.29 17.60 -20.36
C ASN A 206 29.71 16.25 -19.92
N PHE A 207 29.12 16.18 -18.74
CA PHE A 207 28.25 15.07 -18.34
C PHE A 207 26.90 15.16 -19.07
N PRO A 208 26.48 14.19 -19.91
CA PRO A 208 25.20 14.26 -20.63
C PRO A 208 24.00 14.01 -19.71
N ILE A 209 24.19 13.26 -18.62
CA ILE A 209 23.11 12.97 -17.66
C ILE A 209 22.57 14.24 -17.00
N VAL A 210 23.41 15.27 -16.84
CA VAL A 210 23.02 16.57 -16.29
C VAL A 210 21.95 17.25 -17.14
N ASP A 211 22.08 17.20 -18.47
CA ASP A 211 21.09 17.78 -19.38
C ASP A 211 19.75 17.05 -19.26
N LYS A 212 19.77 15.75 -18.96
CA LYS A 212 18.56 14.94 -18.73
C LYS A 212 17.94 15.14 -17.36
N LEU A 213 18.72 15.29 -16.29
CA LEU A 213 18.24 15.64 -14.95
C LEU A 213 17.58 17.03 -14.94
N ILE A 214 18.05 17.94 -15.79
CA ILE A 214 17.40 19.24 -16.07
C ILE A 214 16.14 19.05 -16.93
N GLU A 215 16.21 18.31 -18.06
CA GLU A 215 15.05 18.06 -18.94
C GLU A 215 13.86 17.46 -18.16
N VAL A 216 14.10 16.48 -17.29
CA VAL A 216 13.07 15.86 -16.44
C VAL A 216 12.48 16.87 -15.46
N ALA A 217 13.32 17.60 -14.71
CA ALA A 217 12.85 18.56 -13.71
C ALA A 217 12.05 19.72 -14.35
N GLU A 218 12.44 20.21 -15.54
CA GLU A 218 11.69 21.24 -16.27
C GLU A 218 10.38 20.72 -16.88
N ASN A 219 10.35 19.49 -17.40
CA ASN A 219 9.16 18.93 -18.02
C ASN A 219 8.13 18.44 -17.00
N TYR A 220 8.55 17.77 -15.93
CA TYR A 220 7.64 17.28 -14.89
C TYR A 220 7.33 18.35 -13.84
N GLY A 221 8.22 19.33 -13.62
CA GLY A 221 7.96 20.52 -12.81
C GLY A 221 8.15 20.30 -11.32
N PHE A 222 9.36 19.91 -10.90
CA PHE A 222 9.79 19.81 -9.50
C PHE A 222 11.19 20.44 -9.32
N ASP A 223 11.67 20.57 -8.08
CA ASP A 223 12.66 21.60 -7.71
C ASP A 223 14.12 21.16 -7.66
N GLY A 224 14.42 19.87 -7.85
CA GLY A 224 15.81 19.40 -7.86
C GLY A 224 15.98 17.92 -7.52
N TRP A 225 17.17 17.56 -7.05
CA TRP A 225 17.56 16.17 -6.82
C TRP A 225 18.31 15.98 -5.49
N PHE A 226 17.95 14.93 -4.76
CA PHE A 226 18.74 14.33 -3.70
C PHE A 226 19.66 13.27 -4.31
N ILE A 227 20.96 13.36 -4.05
CA ILE A 227 21.94 12.35 -4.48
C ILE A 227 22.38 11.57 -3.25
N ASN A 228 22.00 10.29 -3.20
CA ASN A 228 22.56 9.33 -2.27
C ASN A 228 23.46 8.34 -3.03
N GLN A 229 24.75 8.37 -2.77
CA GLN A 229 25.73 7.47 -3.35
C GLN A 229 26.25 6.54 -2.25
N GLU A 230 25.89 5.26 -2.30
CA GLU A 230 26.27 4.24 -1.30
C GLU A 230 27.04 3.05 -1.92
N THR A 231 27.23 3.00 -3.24
CA THR A 231 28.02 1.95 -3.88
C THR A 231 29.49 2.09 -3.50
N GLU A 232 30.00 1.22 -2.62
CA GLU A 232 31.40 1.25 -2.17
C GLU A 232 32.39 0.64 -3.17
N GLY A 233 31.89 -0.08 -4.18
CA GLY A 233 32.71 -0.81 -5.16
C GLY A 233 33.21 -2.16 -4.65
N THR A 234 34.16 -2.75 -5.38
CA THR A 234 34.76 -4.06 -5.08
C THR A 234 36.29 -3.98 -5.12
N GLU A 235 37.00 -5.06 -4.76
CA GLU A 235 38.45 -5.14 -4.93
C GLU A 235 38.88 -5.05 -6.41
N GLN A 236 37.97 -5.32 -7.35
CA GLN A 236 38.21 -5.29 -8.80
C GLN A 236 37.79 -3.96 -9.43
N GLU A 237 36.70 -3.37 -8.94
CA GLU A 237 36.17 -2.06 -9.35
C GLU A 237 35.93 -1.19 -8.10
N PRO A 238 36.97 -0.57 -7.52
CA PRO A 238 36.84 0.21 -6.29
C PRO A 238 36.22 1.59 -6.54
N LEU A 239 35.59 2.17 -5.51
CA LEU A 239 35.35 3.62 -5.44
C LEU A 239 36.72 4.35 -5.30
N THR A 240 36.85 5.59 -5.80
CA THR A 240 38.16 6.26 -5.95
C THR A 240 38.06 7.80 -5.85
N PRO A 241 39.16 8.52 -5.57
CA PRO A 241 39.17 9.98 -5.58
C PRO A 241 38.69 10.62 -6.90
N GLU A 242 38.88 9.94 -8.04
CA GLU A 242 38.40 10.44 -9.32
C GLU A 242 36.86 10.36 -9.43
N HIS A 243 36.21 9.35 -8.81
CA HIS A 243 34.75 9.30 -8.71
C HIS A 243 34.20 10.45 -7.85
N ALA A 244 34.85 10.76 -6.72
CA ALA A 244 34.50 11.91 -5.88
C ALA A 244 34.65 13.25 -6.62
N LYS A 245 35.76 13.43 -7.35
CA LYS A 245 36.02 14.60 -8.20
C LYS A 245 35.01 14.73 -9.33
N LEU A 246 34.74 13.66 -10.08
CA LEU A 246 33.73 13.67 -11.15
C LEU A 246 32.34 13.98 -10.61
N MET A 247 31.96 13.49 -9.43
CA MET A 247 30.70 13.83 -8.79
C MET A 247 30.62 15.33 -8.42
N GLN A 248 31.69 15.91 -7.85
CA GLN A 248 31.74 17.37 -7.60
C GLN A 248 31.62 18.17 -8.90
N GLU A 249 32.35 17.78 -9.95
CA GLU A 249 32.29 18.42 -11.27
C GLU A 249 30.89 18.30 -11.90
N LEU A 250 30.21 17.17 -11.73
CA LEU A 250 28.84 16.94 -12.21
C LEU A 250 27.83 17.86 -11.52
N ILE A 251 27.90 17.96 -10.19
CA ILE A 251 27.04 18.87 -9.41
C ILE A 251 27.31 20.32 -9.84
N LYS A 252 28.58 20.72 -9.98
CA LYS A 252 28.95 22.06 -10.47
C LYS A 252 28.42 22.32 -11.89
N GLN A 253 28.48 21.35 -12.80
CA GLN A 253 27.88 21.48 -14.14
C GLN A 253 26.35 21.61 -14.06
N PHE A 254 25.68 20.85 -13.20
CA PHE A 254 24.22 20.92 -13.02
C PHE A 254 23.80 22.30 -12.49
N LYS A 255 24.46 22.81 -11.44
CA LYS A 255 24.18 24.15 -10.90
C LYS A 255 24.49 25.25 -11.92
N ALA A 256 25.55 25.12 -12.73
CA ALA A 256 25.88 26.06 -13.79
C ALA A 256 24.84 26.05 -14.93
N LYS A 257 24.53 24.88 -15.51
CA LYS A 257 23.57 24.75 -16.62
C LYS A 257 22.14 25.12 -16.22
N SER A 258 21.71 24.79 -15.00
CA SER A 258 20.41 25.22 -14.45
C SER A 258 20.39 26.68 -13.98
N SER A 259 21.50 27.43 -14.07
CA SER A 259 21.62 28.78 -13.48
C SER A 259 21.25 28.85 -12.00
N GLY A 260 21.49 27.76 -11.26
CA GLY A 260 21.14 27.61 -9.84
C GLY A 260 19.66 27.38 -9.54
N LYS A 261 18.79 27.31 -10.57
CA LYS A 261 17.33 27.15 -10.47
C LYS A 261 16.88 25.96 -9.62
N PHE A 262 17.62 24.85 -9.71
CA PHE A 262 17.28 23.59 -9.06
C PHE A 262 18.25 23.29 -7.90
N GLU A 263 17.74 22.70 -6.83
CA GLU A 263 18.53 22.28 -5.67
C GLU A 263 19.24 20.94 -5.91
N ILE A 264 20.45 20.80 -5.38
CA ILE A 264 21.10 19.52 -5.08
C ILE A 264 21.26 19.38 -3.57
N MET A 265 20.70 18.31 -3.00
CA MET A 265 21.02 17.84 -1.64
C MET A 265 21.94 16.62 -1.73
N TRP A 266 22.99 16.61 -0.92
CA TRP A 266 23.97 15.52 -0.84
C TRP A 266 23.79 14.67 0.43
N TYR A 267 23.99 13.35 0.35
CA TYR A 267 24.02 12.46 1.52
C TYR A 267 25.45 12.25 2.04
N ASP A 268 25.62 12.27 3.37
CA ASP A 268 26.90 12.07 4.06
C ASP A 268 27.41 10.61 3.98
N SER A 269 27.93 10.20 2.82
CA SER A 269 28.40 8.83 2.53
C SER A 269 29.78 8.77 1.87
N MET A 270 29.89 9.09 0.57
CA MET A 270 31.19 9.16 -0.12
C MET A 270 31.99 10.38 0.35
N THR A 271 33.28 10.15 0.56
CA THR A 271 34.26 11.18 0.96
C THR A 271 35.07 11.71 -0.23
N LYS A 272 35.74 12.84 -0.07
CA LYS A 272 36.65 13.42 -1.09
C LYS A 272 37.74 12.46 -1.58
N ASP A 273 38.12 11.51 -0.73
CA ASP A 273 39.18 10.53 -0.96
C ASP A 273 38.64 9.30 -1.71
N GLY A 274 37.33 9.25 -2.00
CA GLY A 274 36.67 8.15 -2.68
C GLY A 274 36.33 6.95 -1.79
N ASP A 275 36.48 7.06 -0.47
CA ASP A 275 36.03 6.05 0.47
C ASP A 275 34.54 6.22 0.80
N MET A 276 33.84 5.10 1.00
CA MET A 276 32.51 5.03 1.63
C MET A 276 32.66 5.09 3.16
N ASP A 277 32.41 6.25 3.76
CA ASP A 277 32.69 6.50 5.19
C ASP A 277 31.76 7.60 5.73
N TRP A 278 30.55 7.21 6.16
CA TRP A 278 29.55 8.13 6.71
C TRP A 278 30.07 8.86 7.96
N GLN A 279 30.27 10.18 7.88
CA GLN A 279 30.93 10.93 8.96
C GLN A 279 30.00 11.19 10.15
N ASN A 280 28.69 11.21 9.94
CA ASN A 280 27.63 11.58 10.90
C ASN A 280 27.71 13.05 11.36
N ALA A 281 28.45 13.87 10.60
CA ALA A 281 28.85 15.23 10.93
C ALA A 281 29.45 15.91 9.68
N LEU A 282 29.46 17.26 9.66
CA LEU A 282 30.28 18.00 8.69
C LEU A 282 31.77 17.96 9.10
N THR A 283 32.65 17.60 8.16
CA THR A 283 34.08 17.36 8.39
C THR A 283 34.92 17.72 7.16
N ASP A 284 36.25 17.77 7.35
CA ASP A 284 37.24 17.90 6.28
C ASP A 284 37.20 16.77 5.22
N LYS A 285 36.45 15.67 5.44
CA LYS A 285 36.27 14.58 4.46
C LYS A 285 35.10 14.80 3.50
N ASN A 286 34.00 15.40 3.98
CA ASN A 286 32.74 15.53 3.25
C ASN A 286 32.37 16.98 2.90
N GLU A 287 33.02 18.01 3.48
CA GLU A 287 32.81 19.41 3.09
C GLU A 287 33.02 19.67 1.59
N TYR A 288 33.80 18.81 0.92
CA TYR A 288 34.09 18.80 -0.52
C TYR A 288 32.83 18.75 -1.41
N PHE A 289 31.70 18.24 -0.92
CA PHE A 289 30.44 18.21 -1.67
C PHE A 289 29.54 19.44 -1.40
N LEU A 290 29.89 20.28 -0.42
CA LEU A 290 29.27 21.59 -0.17
C LEU A 290 30.09 22.75 -0.73
N LEU A 291 31.42 22.65 -0.70
CA LEU A 291 32.36 23.67 -1.14
C LEU A 291 33.49 23.10 -2.00
N ASP A 292 33.89 23.83 -3.04
CA ASP A 292 35.09 23.51 -3.81
C ASP A 292 36.37 24.10 -3.19
N GLY A 293 37.52 23.87 -3.82
CA GLY A 293 38.83 24.33 -3.34
C GLY A 293 38.97 25.87 -3.28
N ASP A 294 38.20 26.59 -4.09
CA ASP A 294 38.11 28.05 -4.10
C ASP A 294 36.98 28.57 -3.17
N LYS A 295 36.35 27.66 -2.41
CA LYS A 295 35.23 27.89 -1.48
C LYS A 295 33.95 28.45 -2.15
N ASN A 296 33.72 28.12 -3.42
CA ASN A 296 32.41 28.29 -4.05
C ASN A 296 31.46 27.15 -3.64
N LYS A 297 30.15 27.42 -3.59
CA LYS A 297 29.13 26.39 -3.30
C LYS A 297 29.04 25.32 -4.38
N VAL A 298 28.83 24.08 -3.95
CA VAL A 298 28.65 22.88 -4.78
C VAL A 298 27.20 22.39 -4.65
N ALA A 299 26.87 21.56 -3.65
CA ALA A 299 25.50 21.27 -3.26
C ALA A 299 24.91 22.41 -2.41
N ASP A 300 23.58 22.53 -2.37
CA ASP A 300 22.90 23.56 -1.57
C ASP A 300 22.74 23.15 -0.11
N SER A 301 22.64 21.85 0.15
CA SER A 301 22.48 21.28 1.49
C SER A 301 23.02 19.85 1.63
N MET A 302 23.23 19.39 2.86
CA MET A 302 23.71 18.04 3.18
C MET A 302 22.83 17.37 4.24
N PHE A 303 22.48 16.11 4.02
CA PHE A 303 21.86 15.23 5.02
C PHE A 303 22.94 14.41 5.72
N LEU A 304 23.08 14.57 7.04
CA LEU A 304 24.08 13.91 7.88
C LEU A 304 23.61 12.53 8.32
N ASN A 305 24.51 11.54 8.35
CA ASN A 305 24.15 10.16 8.71
C ASN A 305 23.72 10.01 10.19
N PHE A 306 22.92 8.98 10.46
CA PHE A 306 22.08 8.83 11.66
C PHE A 306 22.81 8.69 13.00
N TRP A 307 24.10 8.32 13.03
CA TRP A 307 24.71 7.81 14.27
C TRP A 307 25.09 8.91 15.29
N TRP A 308 24.87 10.20 15.01
CA TRP A 308 24.92 11.25 16.05
C TRP A 308 23.91 10.98 17.19
N THR A 309 22.86 10.21 16.92
CA THR A 309 21.88 9.73 17.89
C THR A 309 22.41 8.64 18.83
N TYR A 310 23.50 7.95 18.46
CA TYR A 310 23.96 6.74 19.15
C TYR A 310 24.68 7.05 20.47
N ASN A 311 24.28 6.34 21.53
CA ASN A 311 24.86 6.49 22.88
C ASN A 311 26.38 6.22 22.95
N SER A 312 26.93 5.46 22.00
CA SER A 312 28.38 5.21 21.86
C SER A 312 29.16 6.40 21.28
N LEU A 313 28.48 7.35 20.63
CA LEU A 313 29.08 8.54 20.01
C LEU A 313 28.71 9.85 20.73
N LYS A 314 27.87 9.80 21.76
CA LYS A 314 27.39 10.95 22.55
C LYS A 314 28.50 11.94 22.95
N ASP A 315 29.67 11.42 23.36
CA ASP A 315 30.79 12.21 23.88
C ASP A 315 31.65 12.86 22.77
N LYS A 316 31.34 12.59 21.49
CA LYS A 316 31.91 13.32 20.33
C LYS A 316 31.16 14.60 19.99
N ASP A 317 29.90 14.74 20.45
CA ASP A 317 29.09 15.96 20.30
C ASP A 317 29.00 16.46 18.83
N LEU A 318 28.64 15.54 17.94
CA LEU A 318 28.82 15.64 16.49
C LEU A 318 28.05 16.80 15.84
N LEU A 319 26.89 17.19 16.39
CA LEU A 319 26.12 18.31 15.85
C LEU A 319 26.68 19.67 16.28
N ARG A 320 27.24 19.81 17.50
CA ARG A 320 28.01 21.02 17.85
C ARG A 320 29.24 21.17 16.97
N VAL A 321 30.01 20.09 16.79
CA VAL A 321 31.20 20.11 15.90
C VAL A 321 30.79 20.47 14.47
N SER A 322 29.67 19.96 13.96
CA SER A 322 29.14 20.33 12.64
C SER A 322 28.73 21.80 12.56
N ASN A 323 28.11 22.35 13.60
CA ASN A 323 27.74 23.77 13.69
C ASN A 323 28.96 24.70 13.74
N GLU A 324 29.99 24.33 14.49
CA GLU A 324 31.28 25.03 14.57
C GLU A 324 32.01 25.00 13.22
N LYS A 325 32.13 23.81 12.60
CA LYS A 325 32.78 23.63 11.31
C LYS A 325 32.05 24.35 10.17
N ALA A 326 30.72 24.35 10.17
CA ALA A 326 29.93 25.10 9.19
C ALA A 326 30.23 26.61 9.27
N LYS A 327 30.25 27.18 10.49
CA LYS A 327 30.62 28.58 10.73
C LYS A 327 32.06 28.90 10.30
N GLU A 328 33.01 28.00 10.57
CA GLU A 328 34.41 28.12 10.14
C GLU A 328 34.54 28.28 8.62
N ILE A 329 33.81 27.47 7.84
CA ILE A 329 33.92 27.43 6.37
C ILE A 329 32.89 28.31 5.64
N GLY A 330 32.09 29.09 6.35
CA GLY A 330 31.10 30.01 5.76
C GLY A 330 29.79 29.36 5.29
N ILE A 331 29.49 28.13 5.72
CA ILE A 331 28.22 27.45 5.50
C ILE A 331 27.24 27.79 6.64
N ASN A 332 25.96 27.97 6.30
CA ASN A 332 24.90 28.10 7.30
C ASN A 332 24.66 26.74 7.99
N PRO A 333 24.78 26.61 9.32
CA PRO A 333 24.55 25.33 10.02
C PRO A 333 23.16 24.72 9.78
N TYR A 334 22.16 25.54 9.42
CA TYR A 334 20.81 25.07 9.11
C TYR A 334 20.63 24.64 7.64
N ASP A 335 21.69 24.66 6.83
CA ASP A 335 21.76 23.94 5.55
C ASP A 335 22.33 22.51 5.73
N LEU A 336 22.70 22.13 6.96
CA LEU A 336 22.95 20.75 7.38
C LEU A 336 21.68 20.18 8.03
N TYR A 337 21.24 19.00 7.60
CA TYR A 337 20.08 18.30 8.14
C TYR A 337 20.55 17.06 8.91
N ALA A 338 20.41 17.07 10.24
CA ALA A 338 20.78 15.96 11.12
C ALA A 338 19.80 14.80 10.94
N GLY A 339 20.26 13.71 10.32
CA GLY A 339 19.41 12.57 9.96
C GLY A 339 18.92 11.77 11.15
N ILE A 340 17.64 11.41 11.15
CA ILE A 340 17.02 10.49 12.10
C ILE A 340 16.32 9.40 11.30
N ASP A 341 16.71 8.15 11.51
CA ASP A 341 15.98 7.00 11.02
C ASP A 341 14.72 6.77 11.87
N VAL A 342 13.56 6.92 11.23
CA VAL A 342 12.26 6.58 11.81
C VAL A 342 11.56 5.45 11.05
N GLN A 343 12.22 4.79 10.08
CA GLN A 343 11.64 3.79 9.19
C GLN A 343 11.04 2.59 9.95
N ALA A 344 11.76 2.10 10.96
CA ALA A 344 11.36 0.90 11.70
C ALA A 344 10.49 1.19 12.94
N ASN A 345 10.57 2.38 13.52
CA ASN A 345 10.03 2.67 14.86
C ASN A 345 9.21 3.98 14.97
N GLY A 346 9.27 4.90 14.00
CA GLY A 346 8.50 6.15 14.07
C GLY A 346 8.91 7.03 15.25
N TYR A 347 7.90 7.60 15.92
CA TYR A 347 8.07 8.31 17.20
C TYR A 347 8.52 7.40 18.36
N LYS A 348 8.71 6.09 18.14
CA LYS A 348 9.28 5.16 19.12
C LYS A 348 10.82 5.08 19.00
N THR A 349 11.42 5.70 17.97
CA THR A 349 12.88 5.86 17.85
C THR A 349 13.43 6.69 19.03
N PRO A 350 14.37 6.15 19.83
CA PRO A 350 14.90 6.87 21.00
C PRO A 350 15.89 7.97 20.57
N LEU A 351 15.57 9.23 20.87
CA LEU A 351 16.34 10.39 20.42
C LEU A 351 16.81 11.27 21.59
N ARG A 352 18.13 11.46 21.69
CA ARG A 352 18.75 12.31 22.71
C ARG A 352 18.71 13.80 22.32
N TRP A 353 17.55 14.42 22.46
CA TRP A 353 17.34 15.84 22.10
C TRP A 353 18.34 16.82 22.74
N THR A 354 18.89 16.50 23.92
CA THR A 354 19.97 17.27 24.57
C THR A 354 21.30 17.33 23.80
N HIS A 355 21.48 16.53 22.74
CA HIS A 355 22.61 16.63 21.80
C HIS A 355 22.23 17.34 20.47
N TYR A 356 20.95 17.66 20.28
CA TYR A 356 20.45 18.45 19.15
C TYR A 356 20.35 19.94 19.48
N GLN A 357 20.08 20.27 20.75
CA GLN A 357 19.98 21.65 21.26
C GLN A 357 21.23 22.14 22.02
N ARG A 358 21.40 23.46 22.04
CA ARG A 358 22.37 24.20 22.85
C ARG A 358 21.88 24.47 24.27
N ASP A 359 22.73 25.08 25.10
CA ASP A 359 22.37 25.60 26.43
C ASP A 359 21.24 26.64 26.39
N ASP A 360 21.15 27.44 25.31
CA ASP A 360 20.05 28.37 25.04
C ASP A 360 18.85 27.71 24.33
N GLN A 361 18.76 26.37 24.37
CA GLN A 361 17.70 25.50 23.82
C GLN A 361 17.50 25.56 22.29
N ALA A 362 18.07 26.54 21.61
CA ALA A 362 18.11 26.63 20.16
C ALA A 362 18.97 25.49 19.56
N PRO A 363 18.55 24.84 18.46
CA PRO A 363 19.32 23.76 17.85
C PRO A 363 20.70 24.12 17.26
N PHE A 364 21.50 23.07 17.02
CA PHE A 364 22.77 23.16 16.30
C PHE A 364 22.61 23.14 14.77
N THR A 365 21.63 22.42 14.24
CA THR A 365 21.43 22.20 12.80
C THR A 365 19.94 22.13 12.46
N SER A 366 19.59 21.86 11.20
CA SER A 366 18.24 21.45 10.80
C SER A 366 18.01 19.94 11.06
N LEU A 367 16.78 19.45 10.90
CA LEU A 367 16.41 18.03 11.07
C LEU A 367 16.17 17.33 9.74
N GLY A 368 16.71 16.12 9.58
CA GLY A 368 16.35 15.21 8.48
C GLY A 368 15.60 14.00 9.00
N LEU A 369 14.39 13.75 8.50
CA LEU A 369 13.63 12.54 8.82
C LEU A 369 13.75 11.55 7.67
N TYR A 370 14.28 10.36 7.93
CA TYR A 370 14.33 9.26 6.99
C TYR A 370 13.15 8.30 7.20
N CYS A 371 12.37 8.11 6.14
CA CYS A 371 11.11 7.37 6.09
C CYS A 371 10.06 7.75 7.17
N PRO A 372 9.71 9.05 7.36
CA PRO A 372 8.58 9.43 8.22
C PRO A 372 7.24 8.85 7.73
N SER A 373 7.16 8.44 6.47
CA SER A 373 6.15 7.55 5.89
C SER A 373 5.86 6.27 6.69
N TRP A 374 6.71 5.88 7.65
CA TRP A 374 6.39 4.93 8.71
C TRP A 374 4.98 5.14 9.28
N THR A 375 4.52 6.38 9.44
CA THR A 375 3.19 6.72 9.98
C THR A 375 2.06 6.01 9.25
N TYR A 376 2.19 5.90 7.92
CA TYR A 376 1.27 5.21 7.02
C TYR A 376 1.47 3.69 7.01
N PHE A 377 2.70 3.18 6.97
CA PHE A 377 2.98 1.73 6.89
C PHE A 377 2.75 0.98 8.22
N ASP A 378 2.98 1.61 9.38
CA ASP A 378 2.65 1.08 10.71
C ASP A 378 1.14 1.04 10.95
N ALA A 379 0.38 1.98 10.39
CA ALA A 379 -1.05 2.09 10.57
C ALA A 379 -1.85 0.92 9.96
N LYS A 380 -3.02 0.65 10.56
CA LYS A 380 -3.99 -0.37 10.12
C LYS A 380 -5.37 0.22 9.84
N THR A 381 -5.61 1.47 10.22
CA THR A 381 -6.82 2.24 9.89
C THR A 381 -6.46 3.71 9.56
N PRO A 382 -7.35 4.49 8.92
CA PRO A 382 -7.12 5.92 8.66
C PRO A 382 -6.89 6.74 9.94
N GLU A 383 -7.59 6.38 11.01
CA GLU A 383 -7.48 7.03 12.32
C GLU A 383 -6.09 6.79 12.91
N GLN A 384 -5.60 5.55 12.90
CA GLN A 384 -4.24 5.24 13.38
C GLN A 384 -3.17 5.96 12.54
N PHE A 385 -3.39 6.17 11.24
CA PHE A 385 -2.51 6.99 10.41
C PHE A 385 -2.51 8.46 10.87
N GLN A 386 -3.68 9.06 11.15
CA GLN A 386 -3.75 10.42 11.70
C GLN A 386 -3.17 10.52 13.11
N GLU A 387 -3.32 9.51 13.96
CA GLU A 387 -2.68 9.43 15.29
C GLU A 387 -1.15 9.34 15.17
N ASN A 388 -0.65 8.47 14.29
CA ASN A 388 0.79 8.30 14.06
C ASN A 388 1.42 9.57 13.48
N GLU A 389 0.78 10.20 12.49
CA GLU A 389 1.17 11.51 11.96
C GLU A 389 1.16 12.58 13.07
N SER A 390 0.04 12.72 13.80
CA SER A 390 -0.08 13.69 14.90
C SER A 390 1.05 13.51 15.92
N ARG A 391 1.34 12.28 16.35
CA ARG A 391 2.36 12.02 17.36
C ARG A 391 3.81 12.16 16.86
N LEU A 392 4.05 12.00 15.56
CA LEU A 392 5.35 12.26 14.94
C LEU A 392 5.60 13.77 14.78
N TRP A 393 4.64 14.49 14.22
CA TRP A 393 4.80 15.89 13.83
C TRP A 393 4.53 16.89 14.97
N VAL A 394 3.60 16.57 15.85
CA VAL A 394 3.21 17.36 17.03
C VAL A 394 3.82 16.75 18.31
N ASN A 395 3.96 17.56 19.35
CA ASN A 395 4.43 17.14 20.66
C ASN A 395 3.56 16.03 21.31
N GLU A 396 4.01 15.50 22.45
CA GLU A 396 3.30 14.46 23.20
C GLU A 396 1.93 14.89 23.78
N HIS A 397 1.54 16.15 23.62
CA HIS A 397 0.26 16.68 24.07
C HIS A 397 -0.78 16.81 22.94
N GLY A 398 -0.38 16.62 21.68
CA GLY A 398 -1.25 16.84 20.51
C GLY A 398 -1.62 18.31 20.27
N ASP A 399 -0.93 19.23 20.95
CA ASP A 399 -1.17 20.67 20.91
C ASP A 399 0.19 21.39 20.93
N PRO A 400 0.64 21.98 19.81
CA PRO A 400 1.98 22.55 19.69
C PRO A 400 2.20 23.78 20.59
N SER A 401 1.15 24.39 21.14
CA SER A 401 1.26 25.48 22.11
C SER A 401 1.71 25.04 23.50
N LYS A 402 1.72 23.72 23.78
CA LYS A 402 2.15 23.18 25.06
C LYS A 402 3.66 22.98 25.08
N ALA A 403 4.33 23.58 26.05
CA ALA A 403 5.76 23.38 26.28
C ALA A 403 6.04 21.91 26.64
N THR A 404 7.06 21.33 26.01
CA THR A 404 7.56 19.98 26.28
C THR A 404 8.89 20.04 27.02
N ASN A 405 9.43 18.89 27.44
CA ASN A 405 10.68 18.77 28.19
C ASN A 405 11.74 18.04 27.36
N ALA A 406 12.71 18.77 26.80
CA ALA A 406 13.78 18.24 25.94
C ALA A 406 14.76 17.22 26.58
N GLN A 407 14.52 16.77 27.81
CA GLN A 407 15.30 15.75 28.50
C GLN A 407 14.94 14.32 28.07
N GLY A 408 15.82 13.36 28.36
CA GLY A 408 15.58 11.92 28.16
C GLY A 408 15.86 11.43 26.75
N VAL A 409 15.05 10.48 26.28
CA VAL A 409 15.14 9.86 24.94
C VAL A 409 13.80 9.78 24.20
N ASP A 410 12.70 10.24 24.79
CA ASP A 410 11.37 10.10 24.20
C ASP A 410 11.18 11.09 23.04
N TRP A 411 10.30 10.76 22.09
CA TRP A 411 10.02 11.64 20.96
C TRP A 411 9.24 12.89 21.38
N ARG A 412 9.78 14.08 21.09
CA ARG A 412 9.18 15.37 21.49
C ARG A 412 8.33 16.05 20.41
N GLY A 413 8.16 15.42 19.24
CA GLY A 413 7.44 16.03 18.12
C GLY A 413 8.25 17.10 17.39
N ILE A 414 8.00 17.28 16.10
CA ILE A 414 8.71 18.27 15.28
C ILE A 414 8.30 19.71 15.63
N SER A 415 7.05 19.92 16.04
CA SER A 415 6.49 21.21 16.49
C SER A 415 7.20 21.84 17.70
N THR A 416 8.04 21.07 18.39
CA THR A 416 8.85 21.55 19.51
C THR A 416 9.97 22.49 19.05
N TYR A 417 10.55 22.25 17.87
CA TYR A 417 11.70 23.00 17.37
C TYR A 417 11.45 23.70 16.04
N SER A 418 10.62 23.14 15.14
CA SER A 418 10.20 23.84 13.92
C SER A 418 8.95 24.66 14.17
N VAL A 419 9.02 25.94 13.81
CA VAL A 419 7.85 26.82 13.65
C VAL A 419 6.92 26.29 12.56
N GLU A 420 5.61 26.45 12.75
CA GLU A 420 4.58 26.13 11.76
C GLU A 420 4.60 27.14 10.59
N LYS A 421 4.83 26.65 9.38
CA LYS A 421 4.87 27.44 8.14
C LYS A 421 3.51 27.40 7.44
N SER A 422 3.12 28.47 6.74
CA SER A 422 1.82 28.56 6.08
C SER A 422 1.92 29.11 4.66
N ALA A 423 1.17 28.54 3.71
CA ALA A 423 1.02 29.02 2.33
C ALA A 423 -0.18 29.99 2.15
N VAL A 424 -0.85 30.39 3.24
CA VAL A 424 -2.03 31.27 3.22
C VAL A 424 -1.60 32.74 3.08
N THR A 425 -1.14 33.10 1.87
CA THR A 425 -0.50 34.40 1.52
C THR A 425 -1.16 35.17 0.38
N SER A 426 -2.16 34.60 -0.30
CA SER A 426 -2.84 35.24 -1.43
C SER A 426 -4.34 34.94 -1.48
N LEU A 427 -5.10 35.86 -2.07
CA LEU A 427 -6.53 35.66 -2.37
C LEU A 427 -6.76 35.22 -3.82
N PRO A 428 -7.82 34.44 -4.11
CA PRO A 428 -8.71 33.80 -3.14
C PRO A 428 -8.00 32.68 -2.37
N PHE A 429 -8.28 32.59 -1.07
CA PHE A 429 -7.91 31.44 -0.25
C PHE A 429 -9.15 30.57 -0.04
N THR A 430 -9.09 29.33 -0.51
CA THR A 430 -10.16 28.34 -0.36
C THR A 430 -9.56 27.03 0.14
N THR A 431 -10.21 26.40 1.10
CA THR A 431 -9.89 25.05 1.58
C THR A 431 -11.19 24.33 1.92
N ASN A 432 -11.31 23.07 1.51
CA ASN A 432 -12.41 22.17 1.86
C ASN A 432 -11.93 21.05 2.79
N PHE A 433 -10.69 21.15 3.28
CA PHE A 433 -10.01 20.16 4.12
C PHE A 433 -9.85 18.79 3.46
N ASN A 434 -9.87 18.75 2.13
CA ASN A 434 -9.61 17.54 1.36
C ASN A 434 -8.13 17.15 1.50
N ILE A 435 -7.81 15.99 2.08
CA ILE A 435 -6.42 15.51 2.17
C ILE A 435 -5.95 14.73 0.94
N GLY A 436 -6.83 14.53 -0.06
CA GLY A 436 -6.50 13.89 -1.33
C GLY A 436 -6.91 12.42 -1.44
N ASN A 437 -7.80 11.94 -0.56
CA ASN A 437 -8.45 10.63 -0.68
C ASN A 437 -9.85 10.60 -0.05
N GLY A 438 -10.64 9.57 -0.36
CA GLY A 438 -11.94 9.30 0.28
C GLY A 438 -12.60 7.99 -0.18
N TYR A 439 -13.54 7.50 0.63
CA TYR A 439 -14.45 6.39 0.27
C TYR A 439 -15.61 6.86 -0.64
N ASP A 440 -15.84 8.16 -0.66
CA ASP A 440 -16.80 8.86 -1.48
C ASP A 440 -16.16 10.14 -2.05
N PHE A 441 -16.77 10.70 -3.08
CA PHE A 441 -16.49 12.06 -3.52
C PHE A 441 -17.74 12.93 -3.36
N TYR A 442 -17.58 14.10 -2.75
CA TYR A 442 -18.63 15.08 -2.53
C TYR A 442 -18.47 16.33 -3.40
N VAL A 443 -19.59 16.92 -3.80
CA VAL A 443 -19.69 18.20 -4.49
C VAL A 443 -20.82 19.02 -3.89
N ASP A 444 -20.50 20.22 -3.41
CA ASP A 444 -21.43 21.17 -2.80
C ASP A 444 -22.27 20.55 -1.66
N GLY A 445 -21.67 19.60 -0.93
CA GLY A 445 -22.28 18.82 0.16
C GLY A 445 -22.99 17.54 -0.27
N ASN A 446 -23.10 17.26 -1.57
CA ASN A 446 -23.80 16.11 -2.13
C ASN A 446 -22.81 14.99 -2.49
N LYS A 447 -23.15 13.74 -2.20
CA LYS A 447 -22.36 12.55 -2.59
C LYS A 447 -22.52 12.29 -4.10
N VAL A 448 -21.44 12.37 -4.88
CA VAL A 448 -21.46 12.29 -6.37
C VAL A 448 -20.68 11.13 -6.96
N SER A 449 -19.86 10.46 -6.14
CA SER A 449 -19.32 9.12 -6.39
C SER A 449 -19.20 8.40 -5.05
N THR A 450 -19.29 7.07 -5.08
CA THR A 450 -18.96 6.19 -3.92
C THR A 450 -17.90 5.17 -4.32
N GLN A 451 -17.08 5.53 -5.29
CA GLN A 451 -15.86 4.82 -5.62
C GLN A 451 -14.78 5.36 -4.70
N ASP A 452 -14.09 4.45 -4.02
CA ASP A 452 -12.82 4.70 -3.36
C ASP A 452 -11.88 5.47 -4.29
N TRP A 453 -11.15 6.46 -3.76
CA TRP A 453 -10.21 7.22 -4.58
C TRP A 453 -9.08 7.81 -3.75
N ASN A 454 -7.92 7.97 -4.40
CA ASN A 454 -6.85 8.87 -4.00
C ASN A 454 -6.40 9.67 -5.22
N ASN A 455 -6.20 10.97 -5.05
CA ASN A 455 -5.45 11.82 -5.95
C ASN A 455 -4.91 13.00 -5.14
N ARG A 456 -3.63 12.97 -4.79
CA ARG A 456 -3.00 13.98 -3.94
C ARG A 456 -2.84 15.34 -4.63
N SER A 457 -2.96 15.42 -5.96
CA SER A 457 -3.12 16.72 -6.64
C SER A 457 -4.33 17.52 -6.14
N LEU A 458 -5.32 16.89 -5.50
CA LEU A 458 -6.51 17.51 -4.93
C LEU A 458 -6.40 17.84 -3.41
N ASN A 459 -5.26 17.57 -2.78
CA ASN A 459 -4.98 17.91 -1.38
C ASN A 459 -5.03 19.44 -1.18
N ASP A 460 -5.91 19.92 -0.31
CA ASP A 460 -6.03 21.34 0.07
C ASP A 460 -4.95 21.77 1.07
N ILE A 461 -4.80 23.08 1.30
CA ILE A 461 -4.01 23.58 2.43
C ILE A 461 -4.75 23.24 3.72
N MET A 462 -4.18 22.35 4.53
CA MET A 462 -4.71 21.88 5.81
C MET A 462 -4.35 22.84 6.96
N PRO A 463 -5.02 22.78 8.12
CA PRO A 463 -4.76 23.68 9.25
C PRO A 463 -3.30 23.69 9.67
N THR A 464 -2.76 24.91 9.79
CA THR A 464 -1.42 25.19 10.32
C THR A 464 -1.25 24.62 11.73
N TYR A 465 -2.28 24.73 12.57
CA TYR A 465 -2.26 24.29 13.96
C TYR A 465 -3.18 23.09 14.17
N ARG A 466 -2.61 21.95 14.58
CA ARG A 466 -3.33 20.70 14.89
C ARG A 466 -2.86 20.15 16.23
N TRP A 467 -3.65 20.19 17.30
CA TRP A 467 -4.86 21.02 17.46
C TRP A 467 -4.74 21.93 18.68
N VAL A 468 -4.74 23.24 18.43
CA VAL A 468 -4.72 24.27 19.49
C VAL A 468 -6.16 24.63 19.81
N ILE A 469 -6.72 24.01 20.87
CA ILE A 469 -8.09 24.23 21.33
C ILE A 469 -8.08 24.71 22.78
N SER A 470 -8.70 25.86 23.03
CA SER A 470 -9.01 26.35 24.38
C SER A 470 -10.48 26.06 24.69
N ASN A 471 -10.75 25.33 25.77
CA ASN A 471 -12.10 25.01 26.24
C ASN A 471 -12.37 25.75 27.56
N GLU A 472 -13.49 26.47 27.66
CA GLU A 472 -13.92 27.10 28.92
C GLU A 472 -14.61 26.10 29.87
N GLU A 473 -14.26 26.17 31.15
CA GLU A 473 -14.84 25.39 32.25
C GLU A 473 -14.91 23.88 31.96
N ASN A 474 -16.10 23.34 31.66
CA ASN A 474 -16.34 21.91 31.46
C ASN A 474 -16.40 21.51 29.97
N ASN A 475 -16.21 22.44 29.04
CA ASN A 475 -16.16 22.13 27.61
C ASN A 475 -15.00 21.16 27.31
N ASN A 476 -15.16 20.27 26.34
CA ASN A 476 -14.13 19.30 25.98
C ASN A 476 -14.02 19.05 24.46
N VAL A 477 -14.33 20.07 23.66
CA VAL A 477 -14.34 19.99 22.20
C VAL A 477 -12.97 19.56 21.67
N LYS A 478 -12.99 18.59 20.76
CA LYS A 478 -11.87 18.04 20.00
C LYS A 478 -12.07 18.29 18.50
N ALA A 479 -11.02 18.09 17.72
CA ALA A 479 -11.04 18.15 16.26
C ALA A 479 -10.40 16.89 15.65
N ASP A 480 -11.02 16.37 14.60
CA ASP A 480 -10.67 15.13 13.92
C ASP A 480 -10.87 15.28 12.40
N ILE A 481 -10.25 14.40 11.59
CA ILE A 481 -10.56 14.30 10.16
C ILE A 481 -11.74 13.32 9.98
N ASP A 482 -12.76 13.73 9.23
CA ASP A 482 -13.95 12.92 8.95
C ASP A 482 -13.98 12.50 7.48
N TYR A 483 -13.84 11.20 7.24
CA TYR A 483 -13.86 10.55 5.93
C TYR A 483 -15.27 10.16 5.45
N THR A 484 -16.29 10.37 6.28
CA THR A 484 -17.69 9.98 6.00
C THR A 484 -18.52 11.15 5.47
N THR A 485 -18.11 12.38 5.77
CA THR A 485 -18.82 13.62 5.47
C THR A 485 -17.86 14.66 4.91
N ALA A 486 -18.16 15.23 3.74
CA ALA A 486 -17.41 16.33 3.14
C ALA A 486 -18.34 17.35 2.45
N TYR A 487 -17.83 18.55 2.20
CA TYR A 487 -18.51 19.54 1.34
C TYR A 487 -18.02 19.44 -0.11
N TYR A 488 -16.71 19.32 -0.31
CA TYR A 488 -16.08 19.01 -1.59
C TYR A 488 -14.94 18.00 -1.37
N GLY A 489 -14.74 17.06 -2.29
CA GLY A 489 -13.71 16.02 -2.15
C GLY A 489 -14.15 14.94 -1.16
N GLY A 490 -13.21 14.40 -0.37
CA GLY A 490 -13.43 13.17 0.42
C GLY A 490 -13.54 13.38 1.93
N ASN A 491 -13.25 14.58 2.45
CA ASN A 491 -13.06 14.79 3.89
C ASN A 491 -13.66 16.11 4.40
N SER A 492 -13.80 16.24 5.72
CA SER A 492 -13.99 17.52 6.43
C SER A 492 -13.29 17.49 7.78
N ILE A 493 -13.18 18.64 8.48
CA ILE A 493 -12.82 18.64 9.90
C ILE A 493 -14.09 18.43 10.71
N LYS A 494 -14.13 17.39 11.52
CA LYS A 494 -15.17 17.17 12.52
C LYS A 494 -14.74 17.78 13.84
N LEU A 495 -15.64 18.53 14.45
CA LEU A 495 -15.54 19.10 15.79
C LEU A 495 -16.53 18.33 16.67
N SER A 496 -16.09 17.77 17.80
CA SER A 496 -17.01 17.00 18.66
C SER A 496 -16.67 17.05 20.15
N GLY A 497 -17.67 16.86 21.00
CA GLY A 497 -17.52 16.85 22.47
C GLY A 497 -18.78 17.37 23.19
N TYR A 498 -18.54 18.12 24.27
CA TYR A 498 -19.53 18.75 25.13
C TYR A 498 -19.39 20.27 25.07
N LEU A 499 -20.51 20.99 25.00
CA LEU A 499 -20.60 22.44 25.21
C LEU A 499 -21.53 22.75 26.38
N ALA A 500 -21.04 23.47 27.39
CA ALA A 500 -21.84 24.03 28.47
C ALA A 500 -22.61 25.28 28.03
N GLU A 501 -23.73 25.53 28.69
CA GLU A 501 -24.55 26.74 28.51
C GLU A 501 -23.74 28.02 28.70
N GLY A 502 -23.62 28.82 27.63
CA GLY A 502 -22.95 30.11 27.63
C GLY A 502 -21.42 30.06 27.69
N LYS A 503 -20.79 28.89 27.49
CA LYS A 503 -19.33 28.72 27.53
C LYS A 503 -18.73 28.50 26.14
N ALA A 504 -17.54 29.03 25.93
CA ALA A 504 -16.85 28.99 24.64
C ALA A 504 -15.84 27.84 24.50
N SER A 505 -15.67 27.38 23.26
CA SER A 505 -14.52 26.58 22.84
C SER A 505 -13.89 27.22 21.61
N THR A 506 -12.64 27.68 21.73
CA THR A 506 -11.92 28.37 20.66
C THR A 506 -10.87 27.45 20.04
N ILE A 507 -10.98 27.20 18.73
CA ILE A 507 -10.00 26.46 17.94
C ILE A 507 -9.21 27.41 17.03
N LYS A 508 -7.88 27.38 17.14
CA LYS A 508 -6.96 28.11 16.25
C LYS A 508 -6.58 27.19 15.09
N LEU A 509 -6.81 27.61 13.84
CA LEU A 509 -6.63 26.75 12.66
C LEU A 509 -5.45 27.15 11.79
N TYR A 510 -5.41 28.40 11.32
CA TYR A 510 -4.42 28.85 10.32
C TYR A 510 -3.56 30.00 10.83
N SER A 511 -2.29 30.02 10.41
CA SER A 511 -1.51 31.25 10.28
C SER A 511 -1.60 31.77 8.84
N SER A 512 -1.48 33.08 8.64
CA SER A 512 -1.59 33.72 7.34
C SER A 512 -0.84 35.07 7.27
N ASP A 513 -0.75 35.61 6.06
CA ASP A 513 -0.41 37.01 5.79
C ASP A 513 -1.36 37.52 4.69
N LEU A 514 -2.63 37.60 5.03
CA LEU A 514 -3.70 38.01 4.11
C LEU A 514 -4.16 39.44 4.42
N THR A 515 -3.63 40.42 3.69
CA THR A 515 -4.16 41.78 3.65
C THR A 515 -5.58 41.78 3.06
N LEU A 516 -6.55 42.26 3.82
CA LEU A 516 -7.96 42.34 3.41
C LEU A 516 -8.18 43.52 2.44
N PRO A 517 -8.53 43.29 1.15
CA PRO A 517 -8.84 44.35 0.21
C PRO A 517 -10.30 44.82 0.35
N GLU A 518 -10.63 45.94 -0.29
CA GLU A 518 -12.02 46.39 -0.43
C GLU A 518 -12.87 45.34 -1.18
N GLY A 519 -14.11 45.13 -0.75
CA GLY A 519 -15.03 44.17 -1.37
C GLY A 519 -14.76 42.68 -1.07
N VAL A 520 -13.81 42.38 -0.19
CA VAL A 520 -13.55 41.00 0.27
C VAL A 520 -14.72 40.41 1.06
N GLN A 521 -14.98 39.13 0.86
CA GLN A 521 -15.90 38.32 1.65
C GLN A 521 -15.12 37.23 2.39
N PHE A 522 -15.48 37.01 3.66
CA PHE A 522 -15.04 35.87 4.45
C PHE A 522 -16.26 34.98 4.71
N THR A 523 -16.19 33.72 4.29
CA THR A 523 -17.30 32.77 4.40
C THR A 523 -16.84 31.38 4.81
N THR A 524 -17.73 30.60 5.42
CA THR A 524 -17.42 29.29 5.99
C THR A 524 -18.62 28.36 5.87
N THR A 525 -18.50 27.20 5.23
CA THR A 525 -19.59 26.23 5.14
C THR A 525 -19.41 25.12 6.16
N ALA A 526 -20.38 25.01 7.06
CA ALA A 526 -20.38 24.03 8.14
C ALA A 526 -21.80 23.49 8.41
N LYS A 527 -21.91 22.34 9.05
CA LYS A 527 -23.16 21.80 9.60
C LYS A 527 -22.95 21.32 11.04
N ALA A 528 -24.01 21.26 11.84
CA ALA A 528 -23.98 20.74 13.21
C ALA A 528 -25.19 19.83 13.48
N ASN A 529 -25.10 18.95 14.46
CA ASN A 529 -26.21 18.07 14.84
C ASN A 529 -27.34 18.77 15.63
N GLY A 530 -27.33 20.09 15.74
CA GLY A 530 -28.38 20.90 16.35
C GLY A 530 -28.27 22.38 15.98
N ASN A 531 -29.39 23.10 16.03
CA ASN A 531 -29.53 24.47 15.51
C ASN A 531 -29.22 25.58 16.54
N THR A 532 -28.55 25.26 17.65
CA THR A 532 -28.30 26.18 18.77
C THR A 532 -26.90 26.80 18.76
N VAL A 533 -25.96 26.19 18.05
CA VAL A 533 -24.52 26.52 18.11
C VAL A 533 -24.19 27.75 17.28
N ASP A 534 -23.56 28.72 17.93
CA ASP A 534 -22.87 29.86 17.32
C ASP A 534 -21.44 29.47 16.97
N MET A 535 -20.96 29.93 15.81
CA MET A 535 -19.59 29.76 15.32
C MET A 535 -19.08 31.14 14.90
N ASP A 536 -18.57 31.90 15.86
CA ASP A 536 -17.97 33.20 15.60
C ASP A 536 -16.57 33.03 15.00
N LEU A 537 -16.22 33.87 14.03
CA LEU A 537 -14.88 33.98 13.49
C LEU A 537 -14.02 34.83 14.42
N VAL A 538 -12.81 34.36 14.76
CA VAL A 538 -11.83 35.13 15.53
C VAL A 538 -10.60 35.38 14.65
N LEU A 539 -10.26 36.65 14.46
CA LEU A 539 -9.13 37.08 13.65
C LEU A 539 -8.14 37.88 14.50
N THR A 540 -6.87 37.48 14.47
CA THR A 540 -5.75 38.25 15.00
C THR A 540 -4.95 38.79 13.81
N PHE A 541 -4.53 40.06 13.86
CA PHE A 541 -3.87 40.77 12.78
C PHE A 541 -2.37 41.01 13.06
N HIS A 542 -1.59 41.29 12.01
CA HIS A 542 -0.15 41.56 12.12
C HIS A 542 0.19 42.88 12.85
N ASP A 543 -0.79 43.74 13.12
CA ASP A 543 -0.64 44.91 14.00
C ASP A 543 -0.88 44.60 15.50
N GLY A 544 -1.10 43.34 15.86
CA GLY A 544 -1.35 42.88 17.23
C GLY A 544 -2.79 43.07 17.70
N THR A 545 -3.69 43.58 16.86
CA THR A 545 -5.13 43.64 17.21
C THR A 545 -5.83 42.29 17.01
N GLU A 546 -6.82 42.02 17.84
CA GLU A 546 -7.70 40.85 17.74
C GLU A 546 -9.17 41.28 17.68
N THR A 547 -10.00 40.50 17.00
CA THR A 547 -11.45 40.72 16.95
C THR A 547 -12.22 39.40 16.90
N THR A 548 -13.46 39.43 17.39
CA THR A 548 -14.46 38.37 17.21
C THR A 548 -15.60 38.92 16.37
N ILE A 549 -15.94 38.22 15.29
CA ILE A 549 -16.96 38.58 14.31
C ILE A 549 -18.01 37.47 14.30
N SER A 550 -19.23 37.78 14.71
CA SER A 550 -20.32 36.79 14.65
C SER A 550 -20.78 36.52 13.23
N ALA A 551 -21.20 35.28 13.00
CA ALA A 551 -21.78 34.86 11.74
C ALA A 551 -23.16 35.50 11.50
N ASP A 552 -23.56 35.61 10.23
CA ASP A 552 -24.89 36.07 9.81
C ASP A 552 -26.06 35.17 10.27
N LYS A 553 -25.76 33.97 10.77
CA LYS A 553 -26.71 32.96 11.28
C LYS A 553 -26.00 31.89 12.13
N LYS A 554 -26.79 31.10 12.86
CA LYS A 554 -26.33 29.90 13.58
C LYS A 554 -26.00 28.74 12.64
N LEU A 555 -25.26 27.75 13.14
CA LEU A 555 -25.16 26.44 12.48
C LEU A 555 -26.53 25.73 12.46
N GLY A 556 -26.73 24.86 11.48
CA GLY A 556 -27.89 23.98 11.38
C GLY A 556 -27.52 22.58 10.92
N THR A 557 -28.53 21.69 10.82
CA THR A 557 -28.37 20.29 10.39
C THR A 557 -27.84 20.12 8.98
N ASP A 558 -28.17 21.07 8.09
CA ASP A 558 -27.73 21.09 6.69
C ASP A 558 -26.48 21.95 6.49
N TRP A 559 -25.75 21.72 5.40
CA TRP A 559 -24.57 22.51 5.04
C TRP A 559 -24.90 24.00 4.89
N THR A 560 -24.45 24.78 5.88
CA THR A 560 -24.82 26.18 6.07
C THR A 560 -23.61 27.06 5.80
N LYS A 561 -23.63 27.83 4.70
CA LYS A 561 -22.58 28.82 4.37
C LYS A 561 -22.75 30.08 5.22
N LEU A 562 -22.03 30.16 6.33
CA LEU A 562 -21.90 31.35 7.20
C LEU A 562 -21.15 32.48 6.47
N ASN A 563 -21.55 33.71 6.73
CA ASN A 563 -20.89 34.92 6.24
C ASN A 563 -20.47 35.81 7.43
N TYR A 564 -19.30 36.45 7.33
CA TYR A 564 -18.76 37.32 8.39
C TYR A 564 -18.47 38.71 7.82
N ASP A 565 -18.90 39.77 8.52
CA ASP A 565 -18.60 41.15 8.10
C ASP A 565 -17.16 41.54 8.48
N VAL A 566 -16.27 41.32 7.51
CA VAL A 566 -14.86 41.72 7.59
C VAL A 566 -14.61 43.15 7.07
N SER A 567 -15.64 43.89 6.64
CA SER A 567 -15.48 45.25 6.09
C SER A 567 -14.86 46.28 7.05
N PRO A 568 -15.02 46.21 8.39
CA PRO A 568 -14.31 47.11 9.31
C PRO A 568 -12.79 46.92 9.38
N TYR A 569 -12.26 45.85 8.76
CA TYR A 569 -10.86 45.44 8.86
C TYR A 569 -10.10 45.51 7.53
N VAL A 570 -10.70 46.10 6.49
CA VAL A 570 -10.05 46.36 5.19
C VAL A 570 -8.75 47.15 5.41
N GLY A 571 -7.68 46.71 4.76
CA GLY A 571 -6.33 47.24 4.90
C GLY A 571 -5.46 46.56 5.97
N LYS A 572 -6.04 45.78 6.91
CA LYS A 572 -5.25 44.96 7.85
C LYS A 572 -4.81 43.63 7.21
N SER A 573 -3.62 43.15 7.58
CA SER A 573 -3.20 41.77 7.26
C SER A 573 -3.55 40.81 8.40
N ILE A 574 -4.36 39.79 8.09
CA ILE A 574 -4.68 38.70 9.02
C ILE A 574 -3.40 37.91 9.29
N LYS A 575 -3.15 37.61 10.57
CA LYS A 575 -2.04 36.79 11.08
C LYS A 575 -2.49 35.39 11.46
N THR A 576 -3.67 35.26 12.07
CA THR A 576 -4.26 33.96 12.42
C THR A 576 -5.78 33.94 12.25
N ILE A 577 -6.28 32.77 11.85
CA ILE A 577 -7.72 32.46 11.68
C ILE A 577 -8.10 31.39 12.69
N SER A 578 -9.10 31.70 13.50
CA SER A 578 -9.62 30.87 14.59
C SER A 578 -11.16 30.92 14.59
N TYR A 579 -11.81 29.96 15.26
CA TYR A 579 -13.27 29.98 15.47
C TYR A 579 -13.60 29.78 16.94
N LYS A 580 -14.59 30.53 17.44
CA LYS A 580 -15.14 30.40 18.79
C LYS A 580 -16.54 29.80 18.71
N LEU A 581 -16.69 28.62 19.28
CA LEU A 581 -17.93 27.84 19.35
C LEU A 581 -18.63 28.11 20.68
N SER A 582 -19.94 28.36 20.68
CA SER A 582 -20.72 28.50 21.91
C SER A 582 -22.19 28.13 21.69
N SER A 583 -22.92 27.81 22.75
CA SER A 583 -24.37 27.51 22.70
C SER A 583 -25.09 28.14 23.89
N PRO A 584 -26.30 28.72 23.71
CA PRO A 584 -27.11 29.28 24.80
C PRO A 584 -27.86 28.22 25.63
N VAL A 585 -27.52 26.94 25.44
CA VAL A 585 -27.98 25.75 26.17
C VAL A 585 -26.87 24.71 26.16
N CYS A 586 -26.83 23.80 27.15
CA CYS A 586 -25.93 22.65 27.11
C CYS A 586 -26.16 21.77 25.87
N VAL A 587 -25.09 21.24 25.29
CA VAL A 587 -25.12 20.30 24.15
C VAL A 587 -24.24 19.09 24.48
N ASP A 588 -24.87 18.04 25.01
CA ASP A 588 -24.17 16.90 25.61
C ASP A 588 -23.32 16.08 24.63
N ASN A 589 -23.76 16.02 23.38
CA ASN A 589 -23.11 15.31 22.28
C ASN A 589 -22.94 16.26 21.09
N PHE A 590 -22.27 17.40 21.29
CA PHE A 590 -21.98 18.34 20.22
C PHE A 590 -21.17 17.65 19.10
N SER A 591 -21.63 17.80 17.86
CA SER A 591 -20.89 17.38 16.67
C SER A 591 -21.16 18.35 15.52
N ALA A 592 -20.10 18.87 14.90
CA ALA A 592 -20.16 19.70 13.71
C ALA A 592 -19.11 19.28 12.68
N ASN A 593 -19.39 19.49 11.40
CA ASN A 593 -18.42 19.35 10.32
C ASN A 593 -18.14 20.73 9.72
N LEU A 594 -16.87 21.13 9.71
CA LEU A 594 -16.34 22.30 9.02
C LEU A 594 -15.86 21.83 7.64
N GLY A 595 -16.61 22.19 6.58
CA GLY A 595 -16.44 21.62 5.23
C GLY A 595 -15.85 22.58 4.20
N ASN A 596 -15.89 23.89 4.44
CA ASN A 596 -15.21 24.88 3.60
C ASN A 596 -14.86 26.15 4.39
N ILE A 597 -13.70 26.74 4.10
CA ILE A 597 -13.41 28.16 4.35
C ILE A 597 -13.09 28.79 3.00
N THR A 598 -13.68 29.96 2.72
CA THR A 598 -13.40 30.75 1.51
C THR A 598 -13.25 32.23 1.88
N ILE A 599 -12.09 32.80 1.56
CA ILE A 599 -11.79 34.24 1.62
C ILE A 599 -11.50 34.72 0.20
N GLU A 600 -12.35 35.59 -0.34
CA GLU A 600 -12.27 36.00 -1.75
C GLU A 600 -12.76 37.42 -1.99
N ILE A 601 -12.32 38.05 -3.08
CA ILE A 601 -13.13 39.09 -3.74
C ILE A 601 -14.10 38.35 -4.68
N PRO A 602 -15.43 38.52 -4.56
CA PRO A 602 -16.39 37.81 -5.41
C PRO A 602 -16.18 38.08 -6.90
N ASN A 603 -16.14 37.02 -7.72
CA ASN A 603 -15.87 37.07 -9.16
C ASN A 603 -14.45 37.56 -9.56
N SER A 604 -13.47 37.50 -8.65
CA SER A 604 -12.08 37.89 -8.96
C SER A 604 -11.36 36.94 -9.91
N SER A 605 -11.61 35.62 -9.84
CA SER A 605 -11.14 34.67 -10.85
C SER A 605 -12.07 34.68 -12.05
N SER A 606 -11.52 34.69 -13.27
CA SER A 606 -12.34 34.66 -14.48
C SER A 606 -13.11 33.34 -14.65
N LYS A 607 -14.11 33.33 -15.55
CA LYS A 607 -14.77 32.08 -15.94
C LYS A 607 -13.84 31.29 -16.87
N VAL A 608 -13.22 30.26 -16.31
CA VAL A 608 -12.43 29.26 -17.03
C VAL A 608 -13.31 28.40 -17.95
N ASN A 609 -12.75 27.91 -19.05
CA ASN A 609 -13.42 26.99 -19.99
C ASN A 609 -12.40 25.98 -20.55
N ILE A 610 -12.83 25.04 -21.41
CA ILE A 610 -11.93 24.11 -22.11
C ILE A 610 -12.22 24.05 -23.61
N SER A 611 -11.16 23.80 -24.37
CA SER A 611 -11.17 23.45 -25.79
C SER A 611 -10.46 22.11 -26.03
N ASN A 612 -10.52 21.63 -27.27
CA ASN A 612 -9.70 20.52 -27.77
C ASN A 612 -9.79 19.22 -26.96
N ALA A 613 -10.92 18.96 -26.28
CA ALA A 613 -11.12 17.73 -25.51
C ALA A 613 -11.11 16.50 -26.43
N LYS A 614 -10.26 15.51 -26.12
CA LYS A 614 -9.95 14.36 -26.97
C LYS A 614 -9.74 13.09 -26.14
N LEU A 615 -10.19 11.97 -26.70
CA LEU A 615 -9.65 10.65 -26.40
C LEU A 615 -8.35 10.52 -27.19
N ASN A 616 -7.22 10.22 -26.54
CA ASN A 616 -5.93 10.05 -27.21
C ASN A 616 -5.67 8.59 -27.57
N ASP A 617 -6.10 7.70 -26.68
CA ASP A 617 -5.77 6.28 -26.64
C ASP A 617 -6.76 5.58 -25.70
N VAL A 618 -7.10 4.33 -26.01
CA VAL A 618 -7.97 3.48 -25.21
C VAL A 618 -7.54 2.02 -25.35
N ASP A 619 -7.44 1.32 -24.22
CA ASP A 619 -7.24 -0.12 -24.15
C ASP A 619 -8.51 -0.77 -23.59
N PHE A 620 -8.81 -2.00 -24.00
CA PHE A 620 -10.05 -2.72 -23.69
C PHE A 620 -9.76 -4.14 -23.18
N LYS A 621 -10.07 -4.42 -21.91
CA LYS A 621 -10.08 -5.80 -21.38
C LYS A 621 -11.47 -6.42 -21.53
N ASP A 622 -11.51 -7.64 -22.06
CA ASP A 622 -12.69 -8.51 -22.23
C ASP A 622 -13.90 -7.89 -22.96
N GLY A 623 -13.74 -6.73 -23.60
CA GLY A 623 -14.83 -5.97 -24.21
C GLY A 623 -15.79 -5.32 -23.21
N ILE A 624 -15.47 -5.33 -21.91
CA ILE A 624 -16.31 -4.80 -20.82
C ILE A 624 -15.58 -3.88 -19.83
N TYR A 625 -14.25 -3.83 -19.86
CA TYR A 625 -13.44 -2.85 -19.12
C TYR A 625 -12.63 -1.99 -20.10
N ALA A 626 -12.42 -0.72 -19.76
CA ALA A 626 -11.64 0.20 -20.58
C ALA A 626 -10.72 1.12 -19.76
N GLY A 627 -9.51 1.34 -20.26
CA GLY A 627 -8.55 2.34 -19.78
C GLY A 627 -8.45 3.48 -20.78
N ALA A 628 -8.88 4.70 -20.42
CA ALA A 628 -9.04 5.80 -21.38
C ALA A 628 -8.14 7.00 -21.08
N ARG A 629 -7.23 7.33 -21.99
CA ARG A 629 -6.29 8.46 -21.90
C ARG A 629 -6.92 9.74 -22.47
N LEU A 630 -7.50 10.58 -21.63
CA LEU A 630 -8.15 11.85 -22.01
C LEU A 630 -7.19 13.04 -21.96
N SER A 631 -7.42 14.08 -22.77
CA SER A 631 -6.78 15.40 -22.61
C SER A 631 -7.56 16.53 -23.27
N TRP A 632 -7.30 17.76 -22.85
CA TRP A 632 -7.94 19.00 -23.34
C TRP A 632 -6.96 20.18 -23.31
N SER A 633 -7.44 21.39 -23.57
CA SER A 633 -6.68 22.64 -23.40
C SER A 633 -7.52 23.67 -22.65
N PRO A 634 -6.94 24.45 -21.72
CA PRO A 634 -7.67 25.55 -21.08
C PRO A 634 -8.05 26.64 -22.11
N GLU A 635 -9.20 27.26 -21.89
CA GLU A 635 -9.63 28.48 -22.58
C GLU A 635 -9.78 29.63 -21.56
N GLY A 636 -9.36 30.83 -21.96
CA GLY A 636 -9.30 32.00 -21.08
C GLY A 636 -8.00 32.03 -20.27
N ASN A 637 -8.07 32.55 -19.05
CA ASN A 637 -6.89 32.62 -18.19
C ASN A 637 -6.64 31.27 -17.49
N SER A 638 -5.59 30.56 -17.91
CA SER A 638 -5.21 29.28 -17.30
C SER A 638 -4.75 29.40 -15.85
N SER A 639 -4.29 30.58 -15.39
CA SER A 639 -3.94 30.79 -13.97
C SER A 639 -5.14 30.83 -13.02
N ASP A 640 -6.37 30.89 -13.55
CA ASP A 640 -7.60 30.97 -12.77
C ASP A 640 -8.24 29.59 -12.56
N VAL A 641 -7.77 28.57 -13.29
CA VAL A 641 -8.17 27.17 -13.09
C VAL A 641 -7.66 26.70 -11.72
N HIS A 642 -8.51 26.02 -10.96
CA HIS A 642 -8.05 25.19 -9.85
C HIS A 642 -7.90 23.73 -10.27
N HIS A 643 -8.92 23.18 -10.95
CA HIS A 643 -8.89 21.80 -11.46
C HIS A 643 -9.95 21.58 -12.55
N TYR A 644 -10.00 20.35 -13.06
CA TYR A 644 -11.03 19.84 -13.95
C TYR A 644 -11.75 18.66 -13.29
N GLU A 645 -13.07 18.59 -13.43
CA GLU A 645 -13.91 17.47 -13.03
C GLU A 645 -14.24 16.61 -14.26
N ILE A 646 -14.06 15.29 -14.18
CA ILE A 646 -14.29 14.35 -15.27
C ILE A 646 -15.52 13.52 -14.92
N TYR A 647 -16.58 13.65 -15.72
CA TYR A 647 -17.82 12.90 -15.56
C TYR A 647 -18.02 11.88 -16.67
N ARG A 648 -18.66 10.76 -16.34
CA ARG A 648 -19.44 9.94 -17.28
C ARG A 648 -20.85 10.52 -17.38
N VAL A 649 -21.40 10.60 -18.58
CA VAL A 649 -22.81 10.95 -18.83
C VAL A 649 -23.58 9.70 -19.23
N MET A 650 -24.69 9.42 -18.55
CA MET A 650 -25.51 8.23 -18.77
C MET A 650 -26.62 8.49 -19.81
N ASN A 651 -27.28 7.43 -20.27
CA ASN A 651 -28.33 7.49 -21.31
C ASN A 651 -29.56 8.33 -20.92
N ASP A 652 -29.82 8.53 -19.63
CA ASP A 652 -30.90 9.39 -19.10
C ASP A 652 -30.46 10.85 -18.86
N GLY A 653 -29.18 11.16 -19.08
CA GLY A 653 -28.58 12.47 -18.83
C GLY A 653 -28.06 12.68 -17.41
N THR A 654 -28.14 11.67 -16.52
CA THR A 654 -27.45 11.69 -15.22
C THR A 654 -25.93 11.73 -15.40
N LYS A 655 -25.21 12.11 -14.34
CA LYS A 655 -23.75 12.12 -14.33
C LYS A 655 -23.20 11.26 -13.18
N VAL A 656 -22.10 10.59 -13.47
CA VAL A 656 -21.24 9.90 -12.50
C VAL A 656 -19.90 10.61 -12.53
N LEU A 657 -19.34 10.99 -11.37
CA LEU A 657 -17.98 11.53 -11.31
C LEU A 657 -16.97 10.38 -11.41
N LEU A 658 -16.04 10.47 -12.36
CA LEU A 658 -14.91 9.54 -12.56
C LEU A 658 -13.61 10.03 -11.90
N GLY A 659 -13.60 11.26 -11.40
CA GLY A 659 -12.50 11.89 -10.67
C GLY A 659 -12.26 13.34 -11.08
N ALA A 660 -11.19 13.93 -10.54
CA ALA A 660 -10.78 15.30 -10.84
C ALA A 660 -9.24 15.41 -10.82
N THR A 661 -8.69 16.42 -11.51
CA THR A 661 -7.24 16.69 -11.56
C THR A 661 -6.96 18.15 -11.96
N PRO A 662 -5.88 18.80 -11.50
CA PRO A 662 -5.40 20.07 -12.05
C PRO A 662 -4.73 19.94 -13.43
N ASN A 663 -4.27 18.74 -13.78
CA ASN A 663 -3.60 18.48 -15.06
C ASN A 663 -4.60 18.51 -16.23
N THR A 664 -4.13 18.90 -17.42
CA THR A 664 -4.92 18.95 -18.67
C THR A 664 -5.04 17.59 -19.39
N SER A 665 -4.46 16.54 -18.82
CA SER A 665 -4.63 15.13 -19.19
C SER A 665 -5.05 14.32 -17.97
N TYR A 666 -5.98 13.38 -18.17
CA TYR A 666 -6.49 12.48 -17.14
C TYR A 666 -6.68 11.07 -17.68
N TYR A 667 -6.38 10.06 -16.87
CA TYR A 667 -6.63 8.66 -17.20
C TYR A 667 -7.86 8.16 -16.43
N VAL A 668 -8.85 7.66 -17.16
CA VAL A 668 -9.97 6.93 -16.55
C VAL A 668 -9.54 5.46 -16.42
N SER A 669 -9.24 5.03 -15.20
CA SER A 669 -8.92 3.63 -14.89
C SER A 669 -10.19 2.80 -14.71
N ASP A 670 -10.13 1.54 -15.15
CA ASP A 670 -11.08 0.47 -14.83
C ASP A 670 -12.55 0.83 -15.11
N LEU A 671 -12.78 1.58 -16.20
CA LEU A 671 -14.13 1.96 -16.59
C LEU A 671 -14.91 0.71 -16.99
N ARG A 672 -15.78 0.21 -16.11
CA ARG A 672 -16.71 -0.86 -16.44
C ARG A 672 -17.80 -0.37 -17.39
N ARG A 673 -18.08 -1.16 -18.43
CA ARG A 673 -19.16 -0.95 -19.39
C ARG A 673 -20.51 -1.01 -18.68
N ASN A 674 -21.38 -0.04 -18.95
CA ASN A 674 -22.74 -0.04 -18.43
C ASN A 674 -23.63 -0.86 -19.37
N ASP A 675 -24.12 -1.99 -18.88
CA ASP A 675 -24.95 -2.93 -19.62
C ASP A 675 -24.30 -3.27 -20.99
N LYS A 676 -25.04 -3.06 -22.08
CA LYS A 676 -24.64 -3.34 -23.46
C LYS A 676 -24.51 -2.05 -24.28
N GLU A 677 -24.09 -0.95 -23.64
CA GLU A 677 -23.86 0.33 -24.33
C GLU A 677 -22.87 0.18 -25.50
N THR A 678 -23.06 0.93 -26.59
CA THR A 678 -22.11 0.96 -27.72
C THR A 678 -21.08 2.08 -27.60
N ASN A 679 -21.32 3.05 -26.72
CA ASN A 679 -20.49 4.23 -26.53
C ASN A 679 -20.63 4.74 -25.10
N THR A 680 -19.58 5.37 -24.58
CA THR A 680 -19.62 6.14 -23.34
C THR A 680 -19.24 7.58 -23.62
N ASN A 681 -20.04 8.52 -23.12
CA ASN A 681 -19.78 9.94 -23.24
C ASN A 681 -19.10 10.46 -21.96
N PHE A 682 -17.84 10.83 -22.04
CA PHE A 682 -17.18 11.60 -20.99
C PHE A 682 -17.52 13.07 -21.14
N LYS A 683 -17.54 13.81 -20.04
CA LYS A 683 -17.73 15.26 -20.00
C LYS A 683 -16.76 15.88 -19.02
N VAL A 684 -15.86 16.73 -19.52
CA VAL A 684 -14.87 17.43 -18.71
C VAL A 684 -15.36 18.85 -18.43
N VAL A 685 -15.25 19.29 -17.17
CA VAL A 685 -15.69 20.60 -16.68
C VAL A 685 -14.49 21.29 -16.04
N ALA A 686 -14.16 22.53 -16.44
CA ALA A 686 -13.16 23.32 -15.72
C ALA A 686 -13.77 24.00 -14.48
N VAL A 687 -13.00 24.10 -13.41
CA VAL A 687 -13.38 24.73 -12.14
C VAL A 687 -12.37 25.81 -11.80
N ASN A 688 -12.81 27.03 -11.52
CA ASN A 688 -11.90 28.14 -11.16
C ASN A 688 -11.54 28.13 -9.66
N LYS A 689 -10.62 29.01 -9.25
CA LYS A 689 -10.18 29.17 -7.84
C LYS A 689 -11.28 29.58 -6.85
N ASN A 690 -12.37 30.18 -7.34
CA ASN A 690 -13.59 30.43 -6.56
C ASN A 690 -14.59 29.25 -6.62
N TYR A 691 -14.13 28.06 -7.02
CA TYR A 691 -14.91 26.82 -7.22
C TYR A 691 -16.10 26.95 -8.21
N ASN A 692 -16.12 27.99 -9.05
CA ASN A 692 -17.16 28.18 -10.03
C ASN A 692 -16.88 27.35 -11.30
N ARG A 693 -17.91 26.63 -11.76
CA ARG A 693 -17.84 25.71 -12.90
C ARG A 693 -17.97 26.44 -14.24
N GLY A 694 -17.05 26.10 -15.15
CA GLY A 694 -16.88 26.68 -16.47
C GLY A 694 -17.84 26.13 -17.54
N ASN A 695 -17.56 26.44 -18.81
CA ASN A 695 -18.05 25.61 -19.90
C ASN A 695 -17.39 24.23 -19.86
N SER A 696 -17.98 23.28 -20.57
CA SER A 696 -17.57 21.88 -20.60
C SER A 696 -17.65 21.32 -22.02
N GLN A 697 -16.80 20.34 -22.32
CA GLN A 697 -16.79 19.61 -23.59
C GLN A 697 -16.99 18.11 -23.33
N SER A 698 -17.65 17.44 -24.28
CA SER A 698 -17.83 15.99 -24.26
C SER A 698 -16.78 15.30 -25.14
N ILE A 699 -16.34 14.12 -24.70
CA ILE A 699 -15.48 13.21 -25.43
C ILE A 699 -16.26 11.90 -25.61
N ASN A 700 -16.28 11.34 -26.82
CA ASN A 700 -16.93 10.06 -27.08
C ASN A 700 -15.90 8.94 -27.11
N MET A 701 -16.21 7.81 -26.46
CA MET A 701 -15.50 6.55 -26.59
C MET A 701 -16.47 5.52 -27.16
N GLU A 702 -16.09 4.83 -28.23
CA GLU A 702 -16.89 3.74 -28.81
C GLU A 702 -16.36 2.41 -28.27
N TRP A 703 -17.27 1.56 -27.78
CA TRP A 703 -16.91 0.24 -27.28
C TRP A 703 -16.82 -0.77 -28.43
N PRO A 704 -15.97 -1.82 -28.31
CA PRO A 704 -16.09 -3.00 -29.16
C PRO A 704 -17.49 -3.65 -29.06
N ALA A 705 -17.80 -4.57 -29.96
CA ALA A 705 -19.03 -5.37 -29.88
C ALA A 705 -19.17 -6.02 -28.49
N TYR A 706 -20.40 -6.09 -27.95
CA TYR A 706 -20.62 -6.71 -26.64
C TYR A 706 -20.32 -8.22 -26.75
N PRO A 707 -19.40 -8.77 -25.95
CA PRO A 707 -18.87 -10.11 -26.15
C PRO A 707 -19.94 -11.20 -25.96
N ALA A 708 -19.83 -12.28 -26.75
CA ALA A 708 -20.40 -13.57 -26.38
C ALA A 708 -19.63 -14.11 -25.15
N PRO A 709 -20.25 -14.92 -24.28
CA PRO A 709 -19.57 -15.41 -23.10
C PRO A 709 -18.52 -16.46 -23.47
N THR A 710 -17.51 -16.60 -22.64
CA THR A 710 -16.61 -17.76 -22.64
C THR A 710 -17.01 -18.66 -21.47
N ALA A 711 -17.38 -19.90 -21.76
CA ALA A 711 -17.64 -20.90 -20.74
C ALA A 711 -16.31 -21.32 -20.10
N SER A 712 -16.26 -21.37 -18.77
CA SER A 712 -15.09 -21.84 -18.04
C SER A 712 -15.48 -22.38 -16.67
N PHE A 713 -14.79 -23.42 -16.21
CA PHE A 713 -14.97 -23.93 -14.84
C PHE A 713 -13.74 -24.58 -14.21
N LYS A 714 -13.66 -24.46 -12.88
CA LYS A 714 -12.79 -25.25 -12.00
C LYS A 714 -13.59 -26.35 -11.30
N VAL A 715 -12.90 -27.36 -10.78
CA VAL A 715 -13.47 -28.48 -10.01
C VAL A 715 -12.70 -28.67 -8.71
N SER A 716 -13.36 -29.19 -7.67
CA SER A 716 -12.70 -29.46 -6.38
C SER A 716 -11.67 -30.58 -6.46
N ASN A 717 -12.00 -31.65 -7.20
CA ASN A 717 -11.23 -32.89 -7.31
C ASN A 717 -11.48 -33.54 -8.69
N THR A 718 -10.47 -34.20 -9.25
CA THR A 718 -10.59 -34.98 -10.50
C THR A 718 -10.40 -36.48 -10.31
N LEU A 719 -9.86 -36.91 -9.16
CA LEU A 719 -9.62 -38.32 -8.81
C LEU A 719 -10.34 -38.66 -7.50
N ILE A 720 -11.43 -39.41 -7.59
CA ILE A 720 -12.33 -39.68 -6.46
C ILE A 720 -12.69 -41.16 -6.34
N ALA A 721 -13.24 -41.56 -5.21
CA ALA A 721 -13.83 -42.89 -5.01
C ALA A 721 -15.35 -42.90 -5.32
N PRO A 722 -15.93 -44.06 -5.69
CA PRO A 722 -17.38 -44.19 -5.86
C PRO A 722 -18.16 -43.69 -4.64
N GLY A 723 -19.20 -42.89 -4.88
CA GLY A 723 -20.03 -42.28 -3.84
C GLY A 723 -19.47 -40.98 -3.24
N GLN A 724 -18.28 -40.52 -3.65
CA GLN A 724 -17.78 -39.18 -3.33
C GLN A 724 -18.40 -38.12 -4.26
N SER A 725 -18.47 -36.89 -3.76
CA SER A 725 -19.02 -35.74 -4.48
C SER A 725 -17.93 -34.81 -4.99
N VAL A 726 -18.13 -34.27 -6.19
CA VAL A 726 -17.30 -33.21 -6.78
C VAL A 726 -18.10 -31.92 -6.81
N THR A 727 -17.53 -30.84 -6.30
CA THR A 727 -18.07 -29.48 -6.44
C THR A 727 -17.45 -28.84 -7.68
N PHE A 728 -18.30 -28.34 -8.56
CA PHE A 728 -17.93 -27.56 -9.73
C PHE A 728 -18.06 -26.07 -9.41
N THR A 729 -17.13 -25.24 -9.89
CA THR A 729 -17.19 -23.79 -9.73
C THR A 729 -17.23 -23.15 -11.11
N ASN A 730 -18.31 -22.42 -11.41
CA ASN A 730 -18.39 -21.63 -12.63
C ASN A 730 -17.36 -20.49 -12.59
N THR A 731 -16.50 -20.43 -13.58
CA THR A 731 -15.53 -19.36 -13.82
C THR A 731 -15.71 -18.72 -15.20
N SER A 732 -16.87 -18.92 -15.82
CA SER A 732 -17.24 -18.32 -17.11
C SER A 732 -17.19 -16.79 -17.05
N SER A 733 -16.90 -16.15 -18.18
CA SER A 733 -16.77 -14.70 -18.28
C SER A 733 -17.98 -13.95 -17.70
N GLU A 734 -17.73 -12.81 -17.06
CA GLU A 734 -18.71 -11.93 -16.40
C GLU A 734 -20.01 -11.68 -17.19
N VAL A 735 -19.92 -11.61 -18.53
CA VAL A 735 -21.05 -11.36 -19.44
C VAL A 735 -22.03 -12.54 -19.61
N THR A 736 -21.91 -13.59 -18.81
CA THR A 736 -22.77 -14.79 -18.89
C THR A 736 -24.12 -14.53 -18.23
N GLU A 737 -25.21 -14.67 -18.99
CA GLU A 737 -26.59 -14.43 -18.51
C GLU A 737 -27.30 -15.74 -18.15
N GLU A 738 -26.95 -16.83 -18.83
CA GLU A 738 -27.50 -18.18 -18.65
C GLU A 738 -26.37 -19.23 -18.63
N ILE A 739 -26.51 -20.27 -17.81
CA ILE A 739 -25.60 -21.43 -17.77
C ILE A 739 -26.37 -22.75 -17.77
N GLN A 740 -25.75 -23.79 -18.35
CA GLN A 740 -26.27 -25.16 -18.35
C GLN A 740 -25.12 -26.16 -18.26
N TRP A 741 -25.11 -26.97 -17.20
CA TRP A 741 -24.17 -28.07 -17.00
C TRP A 741 -24.69 -29.40 -17.54
N LYS A 742 -23.78 -30.31 -17.87
CA LYS A 742 -24.04 -31.76 -18.07
C LYS A 742 -22.94 -32.59 -17.41
N PHE A 743 -23.37 -33.63 -16.70
CA PHE A 743 -22.54 -34.57 -15.94
C PHE A 743 -22.94 -36.03 -16.26
N PRO A 744 -22.69 -36.57 -17.47
CA PRO A 744 -23.11 -37.92 -17.84
C PRO A 744 -22.62 -38.97 -16.84
N GLY A 745 -23.50 -39.86 -16.39
CA GLY A 745 -23.18 -40.90 -15.40
C GLY A 745 -23.09 -40.43 -13.94
N ALA A 746 -23.24 -39.14 -13.66
CA ALA A 746 -23.44 -38.63 -12.30
C ALA A 746 -24.87 -38.88 -11.81
N LYS A 747 -25.08 -38.83 -10.50
CA LYS A 747 -26.39 -38.90 -9.84
C LYS A 747 -27.35 -37.76 -10.24
N VAL A 748 -26.79 -36.65 -10.72
CA VAL A 748 -27.50 -35.47 -11.23
C VAL A 748 -26.86 -35.11 -12.57
N GLU A 749 -27.42 -35.58 -13.69
CA GLU A 749 -26.77 -35.50 -15.00
C GLU A 749 -26.82 -34.11 -15.66
N SER A 750 -27.54 -33.14 -15.08
CA SER A 750 -27.53 -31.74 -15.53
C SER A 750 -27.97 -30.78 -14.42
N SER A 751 -27.50 -29.53 -14.46
CA SER A 751 -27.87 -28.47 -13.50
C SER A 751 -27.78 -27.09 -14.17
N THR A 752 -28.47 -26.09 -13.62
CA THR A 752 -28.35 -24.66 -13.94
C THR A 752 -27.85 -23.83 -12.76
N GLU A 753 -27.44 -24.48 -11.67
CA GLU A 753 -26.80 -23.83 -10.52
C GLU A 753 -25.43 -23.26 -10.91
N GLN A 754 -25.00 -22.18 -10.25
CA GLN A 754 -23.68 -21.58 -10.48
C GLN A 754 -22.56 -22.55 -10.10
N ASN A 755 -22.63 -23.15 -8.92
CA ASN A 755 -21.59 -24.03 -8.39
C ASN A 755 -22.19 -25.38 -7.93
N PRO A 756 -22.63 -26.24 -8.86
CA PRO A 756 -23.31 -27.50 -8.53
C PRO A 756 -22.35 -28.49 -7.87
N THR A 757 -22.89 -29.36 -7.04
CA THR A 757 -22.15 -30.49 -6.45
C THR A 757 -22.85 -31.80 -6.81
N VAL A 758 -22.12 -32.71 -7.45
CA VAL A 758 -22.67 -33.98 -7.95
C VAL A 758 -21.84 -35.18 -7.50
N THR A 759 -22.49 -36.33 -7.37
CA THR A 759 -21.90 -37.60 -6.90
C THR A 759 -21.82 -38.59 -8.04
N TYR A 760 -20.71 -39.31 -8.17
CA TYR A 760 -20.56 -40.42 -9.12
C TYR A 760 -20.52 -41.76 -8.37
N GLU A 761 -21.49 -42.64 -8.65
CA GLU A 761 -21.75 -43.86 -7.86
C GLU A 761 -21.05 -45.12 -8.43
N LYS A 762 -20.27 -44.99 -9.51
CA LYS A 762 -19.66 -46.09 -10.27
C LYS A 762 -18.25 -45.71 -10.72
N GLU A 763 -17.39 -46.72 -10.91
CA GLU A 763 -16.07 -46.50 -11.51
C GLU A 763 -16.18 -46.18 -13.01
N GLY A 764 -15.35 -45.25 -13.48
CA GLY A 764 -15.34 -44.74 -14.85
C GLY A 764 -14.55 -43.43 -14.96
N VAL A 765 -14.18 -43.06 -16.19
CA VAL A 765 -13.67 -41.71 -16.49
C VAL A 765 -14.77 -40.95 -17.23
N TYR A 766 -15.20 -39.81 -16.68
CA TYR A 766 -16.41 -39.11 -17.10
C TYR A 766 -16.12 -37.72 -17.71
N PRO A 767 -16.84 -37.36 -18.79
CA PRO A 767 -16.82 -36.01 -19.35
C PRO A 767 -17.65 -35.04 -18.50
N VAL A 768 -17.32 -33.75 -18.59
CA VAL A 768 -18.14 -32.66 -18.06
C VAL A 768 -18.26 -31.55 -19.09
N THR A 769 -19.49 -31.04 -19.28
CA THR A 769 -19.79 -29.92 -20.18
C THR A 769 -20.42 -28.77 -19.41
N LEU A 770 -19.94 -27.55 -19.67
CA LEU A 770 -20.61 -26.30 -19.30
C LEU A 770 -20.91 -25.50 -20.57
N THR A 771 -22.18 -25.14 -20.75
CA THR A 771 -22.63 -24.14 -21.73
C THR A 771 -22.87 -22.81 -21.01
N ALA A 772 -22.26 -21.73 -21.49
CA ALA A 772 -22.49 -20.36 -21.06
C ALA A 772 -23.14 -19.57 -22.21
N LYS A 773 -24.13 -18.71 -21.92
CA LYS A 773 -24.93 -18.03 -22.93
C LYS A 773 -25.35 -16.62 -22.51
N ASN A 774 -25.45 -15.72 -23.50
CA ASN A 774 -25.98 -14.36 -23.38
C ASN A 774 -26.63 -13.91 -24.71
N SER A 775 -27.14 -12.68 -24.79
CA SER A 775 -27.79 -12.17 -26.02
C SER A 775 -26.86 -12.01 -27.24
N SER A 776 -25.54 -12.03 -27.07
CA SER A 776 -24.54 -11.96 -28.15
C SER A 776 -24.12 -13.33 -28.67
N GLY A 777 -24.34 -14.41 -27.91
CA GLY A 777 -24.02 -15.77 -28.32
C GLY A 777 -23.93 -16.78 -27.18
N GLU A 778 -23.44 -17.97 -27.51
CA GLU A 778 -23.18 -19.05 -26.56
C GLU A 778 -21.78 -19.64 -26.79
N ASN A 779 -21.24 -20.25 -25.74
CA ASN A 779 -19.97 -20.99 -25.76
C ASN A 779 -20.10 -22.25 -24.92
N VAL A 780 -19.34 -23.29 -25.27
CA VAL A 780 -19.43 -24.60 -24.64
C VAL A 780 -18.03 -25.11 -24.34
N GLU A 781 -17.67 -25.22 -23.07
CA GLU A 781 -16.48 -25.94 -22.64
C GLU A 781 -16.86 -27.40 -22.36
N THR A 782 -16.12 -28.36 -22.91
CA THR A 782 -16.27 -29.78 -22.58
C THR A 782 -14.90 -30.39 -22.31
N LYS A 783 -14.71 -30.90 -21.10
CA LYS A 783 -13.52 -31.64 -20.69
C LYS A 783 -13.89 -33.12 -20.74
N THR A 784 -13.35 -33.86 -21.71
CA THR A 784 -13.85 -35.20 -22.09
C THR A 784 -13.50 -36.31 -21.10
N GLU A 785 -12.39 -36.16 -20.38
CA GLU A 785 -11.84 -37.17 -19.46
C GLU A 785 -11.46 -36.51 -18.13
N LEU A 786 -12.43 -35.80 -17.51
CA LEU A 786 -12.14 -34.92 -16.37
C LEU A 786 -12.22 -35.63 -15.02
N ILE A 787 -13.28 -36.39 -14.78
CA ILE A 787 -13.55 -37.00 -13.47
C ILE A 787 -13.28 -38.49 -13.54
N THR A 788 -12.19 -38.93 -12.92
CA THR A 788 -11.84 -40.34 -12.75
C THR A 788 -12.38 -40.83 -11.41
N VAL A 789 -13.22 -41.87 -11.46
CA VAL A 789 -13.84 -42.48 -10.28
C VAL A 789 -13.26 -43.87 -10.11
N THR A 790 -12.51 -44.13 -9.04
CA THR A 790 -11.93 -45.44 -8.77
C THR A 790 -11.86 -45.81 -7.30
N ASN A 791 -12.13 -47.08 -6.98
CA ASN A 791 -11.94 -47.69 -5.67
C ASN A 791 -10.49 -47.57 -5.15
N ALA A 792 -9.50 -47.31 -6.01
CA ALA A 792 -8.12 -47.04 -5.60
C ALA A 792 -7.97 -45.71 -4.82
N ALA A 793 -8.88 -44.75 -4.99
CA ALA A 793 -8.87 -43.46 -4.29
C ALA A 793 -9.66 -43.45 -2.97
N LYS A 794 -10.20 -44.59 -2.53
CA LYS A 794 -11.05 -44.71 -1.31
C LYS A 794 -10.37 -44.23 -0.02
N ASP A 795 -9.04 -44.36 0.05
CA ASP A 795 -8.22 -44.03 1.22
C ASP A 795 -7.67 -42.58 1.16
N GLY A 796 -8.03 -41.83 0.11
CA GLY A 796 -7.58 -40.45 -0.15
C GLY A 796 -6.38 -40.34 -1.10
N LEU A 797 -6.00 -39.10 -1.42
CA LEU A 797 -4.77 -38.79 -2.18
C LEU A 797 -3.63 -38.42 -1.22
N VAL A 798 -2.41 -38.75 -1.61
CA VAL A 798 -1.18 -38.44 -0.84
C VAL A 798 -0.34 -37.38 -1.55
N ASN A 799 0.44 -36.59 -0.79
CA ASN A 799 1.47 -35.72 -1.37
C ASN A 799 2.64 -36.59 -1.86
N LEU A 800 2.78 -36.70 -3.18
CA LEU A 800 3.78 -37.53 -3.86
C LEU A 800 5.10 -36.79 -4.08
N SER A 801 5.13 -35.46 -3.97
CA SER A 801 6.32 -34.63 -4.14
C SER A 801 7.07 -34.35 -2.83
N LEU A 802 6.46 -34.66 -1.68
CA LEU A 802 7.07 -34.57 -0.36
C LEU A 802 8.40 -35.34 -0.25
N ASN A 803 9.46 -34.66 0.19
CA ASN A 803 10.83 -35.15 0.30
C ASN A 803 11.41 -35.73 -1.01
N LYS A 804 10.96 -35.25 -2.17
CA LYS A 804 11.51 -35.63 -3.49
C LYS A 804 12.65 -34.72 -3.93
N SER A 805 13.45 -35.21 -4.86
CA SER A 805 14.48 -34.42 -5.54
C SER A 805 13.88 -33.51 -6.59
N ALA A 806 14.35 -32.27 -6.65
CA ALA A 806 13.99 -31.31 -7.70
C ALA A 806 15.18 -30.47 -8.17
N THR A 807 15.06 -29.93 -9.38
CA THR A 807 15.97 -28.98 -10.00
C THR A 807 15.19 -27.73 -10.42
N ALA A 808 15.86 -26.57 -10.50
CA ALA A 808 15.21 -25.32 -10.88
C ALA A 808 16.05 -24.48 -11.84
N SER A 809 15.42 -23.51 -12.50
CA SER A 809 16.07 -22.53 -13.40
C SER A 809 17.11 -21.66 -12.68
N SER A 810 16.83 -21.24 -11.46
CA SER A 810 17.76 -20.55 -10.56
C SER A 810 17.31 -20.73 -9.10
N PHE A 811 18.17 -20.35 -8.16
CA PHE A 811 17.78 -20.05 -6.79
C PHE A 811 18.71 -19.00 -6.18
N VAL A 812 18.27 -18.27 -5.15
CA VAL A 812 19.01 -17.14 -4.57
C VAL A 812 20.23 -17.59 -3.75
N ASN A 813 20.07 -18.59 -2.88
CA ASN A 813 21.12 -19.12 -2.03
C ASN A 813 20.78 -20.53 -1.53
N GLU A 814 21.75 -21.25 -0.94
CA GLU A 814 21.58 -22.64 -0.48
C GLU A 814 20.43 -22.87 0.51
N ASN A 815 19.94 -21.85 1.23
CA ASN A 815 18.78 -21.97 2.14
C ASN A 815 17.42 -21.73 1.45
N GLU A 816 17.43 -21.34 0.17
CA GLU A 816 16.24 -21.08 -0.66
C GLU A 816 16.26 -21.93 -1.95
N ALA A 817 17.00 -23.04 -1.91
CA ALA A 817 17.18 -24.02 -2.98
C ALA A 817 15.93 -24.90 -3.24
N PRO A 818 15.83 -25.62 -4.37
CA PRO A 818 14.59 -26.23 -4.86
C PRO A 818 13.88 -27.21 -3.91
N GLN A 819 14.63 -27.93 -3.08
CA GLN A 819 14.08 -28.89 -2.11
C GLN A 819 13.22 -28.23 -1.02
N TYR A 820 13.40 -26.94 -0.75
CA TYR A 820 12.67 -26.17 0.26
C TYR A 820 11.26 -25.76 -0.16
N ALA A 821 10.81 -26.18 -1.34
CA ALA A 821 9.40 -26.17 -1.74
C ALA A 821 8.75 -27.56 -1.64
N LEU A 822 9.43 -28.55 -1.06
CA LEU A 822 9.03 -29.97 -1.05
C LEU A 822 9.24 -30.65 0.31
N ASP A 823 9.54 -29.90 1.36
CA ASP A 823 9.87 -30.43 2.70
C ASP A 823 8.65 -30.48 3.63
N GLY A 824 7.49 -29.94 3.22
CA GLY A 824 6.28 -29.85 4.01
C GLY A 824 6.27 -28.70 5.02
N ASN A 825 7.21 -27.77 4.95
CA ASN A 825 7.37 -26.67 5.91
C ASN A 825 7.25 -25.29 5.23
N VAL A 826 6.06 -24.70 5.32
CA VAL A 826 5.72 -23.34 4.82
C VAL A 826 6.43 -22.17 5.54
N LYS A 827 7.65 -22.39 6.03
CA LYS A 827 8.59 -21.38 6.54
C LYS A 827 9.92 -21.41 5.77
N THR A 828 10.22 -22.52 5.11
CA THR A 828 11.24 -22.64 4.07
C THR A 828 10.60 -22.43 2.69
N LYS A 829 11.39 -22.09 1.67
CA LYS A 829 10.88 -21.82 0.31
C LYS A 829 11.94 -22.07 -0.75
N TRP A 830 11.52 -22.42 -1.96
CA TRP A 830 12.31 -22.13 -3.15
C TRP A 830 12.15 -20.66 -3.52
N CYS A 831 13.27 -19.95 -3.72
CA CYS A 831 13.27 -18.57 -4.20
C CYS A 831 14.18 -18.42 -5.43
N ALA A 832 13.62 -17.99 -6.56
CA ALA A 832 14.32 -17.80 -7.83
C ALA A 832 14.24 -16.33 -8.30
N VAL A 833 15.31 -15.84 -8.91
CA VAL A 833 15.47 -14.44 -9.35
C VAL A 833 16.04 -14.35 -10.76
N GLY A 834 15.82 -13.20 -11.41
CA GLY A 834 16.13 -12.96 -12.82
C GLY A 834 14.88 -12.96 -13.70
N SER A 835 15.07 -12.92 -15.02
CA SER A 835 13.95 -12.90 -15.98
C SER A 835 13.11 -14.18 -15.90
N ALA A 836 11.80 -14.00 -15.67
CA ALA A 836 10.82 -15.09 -15.78
C ALA A 836 10.68 -15.56 -17.25
N PRO A 837 10.21 -16.80 -17.51
CA PRO A 837 9.65 -17.76 -16.56
C PRO A 837 10.71 -18.49 -15.73
N HIS A 838 10.40 -18.73 -14.45
CA HIS A 838 11.20 -19.60 -13.58
C HIS A 838 10.61 -21.00 -13.58
N THR A 839 11.44 -22.05 -13.50
CA THR A 839 10.97 -23.43 -13.55
C THR A 839 11.46 -24.24 -12.35
N LEU A 840 10.61 -25.14 -11.86
CA LEU A 840 10.90 -26.12 -10.82
C LEU A 840 10.46 -27.50 -11.33
N THR A 841 11.40 -28.43 -11.51
CA THR A 841 11.16 -29.78 -12.02
C THR A 841 11.38 -30.80 -10.91
N ILE A 842 10.34 -31.55 -10.58
CA ILE A 842 10.28 -32.51 -9.47
C ILE A 842 10.31 -33.93 -10.06
N ASP A 843 11.13 -34.82 -9.49
CA ASP A 843 11.11 -36.26 -9.80
C ASP A 843 10.38 -37.05 -8.69
N LEU A 844 9.21 -37.60 -9.00
CA LEU A 844 8.42 -38.43 -8.07
C LEU A 844 9.08 -39.80 -7.80
N GLY A 845 10.15 -40.15 -8.53
CA GLY A 845 10.98 -41.36 -8.40
C GLY A 845 10.51 -42.51 -9.29
N ASP A 846 9.20 -42.68 -9.45
CA ASP A 846 8.54 -43.64 -10.33
C ASP A 846 7.33 -42.97 -11.01
N ILE A 847 6.75 -43.64 -12.01
CA ILE A 847 5.46 -43.21 -12.59
C ILE A 847 4.35 -43.36 -11.54
N LYS A 848 3.66 -42.25 -11.25
CA LYS A 848 2.49 -42.16 -10.35
C LYS A 848 1.26 -41.69 -11.13
N THR A 849 0.08 -42.03 -10.62
CA THR A 849 -1.20 -41.49 -11.10
C THR A 849 -1.53 -40.22 -10.29
N ILE A 850 -1.57 -39.06 -10.95
CA ILE A 850 -1.71 -37.74 -10.32
C ILE A 850 -2.89 -36.95 -10.91
N GLY A 851 -3.46 -36.01 -10.12
CA GLY A 851 -4.60 -35.19 -10.57
C GLY A 851 -4.83 -33.88 -9.82
N GLU A 852 -4.08 -33.59 -8.76
CA GLU A 852 -4.25 -32.37 -7.96
C GLU A 852 -2.91 -31.69 -7.68
N LEU A 853 -2.92 -30.36 -7.66
CA LEU A 853 -1.79 -29.51 -7.29
C LEU A 853 -2.22 -28.54 -6.19
N GLU A 854 -1.43 -28.46 -5.12
CA GLU A 854 -1.53 -27.41 -4.10
C GLU A 854 -0.19 -26.67 -4.01
N ILE A 855 -0.24 -25.35 -4.02
CA ILE A 855 0.94 -24.49 -3.90
C ILE A 855 0.74 -23.53 -2.72
N SER A 856 1.73 -23.44 -1.84
CA SER A 856 1.85 -22.34 -0.89
C SER A 856 2.70 -21.22 -1.51
N HIS A 857 2.08 -20.07 -1.77
CA HIS A 857 2.73 -18.88 -2.30
C HIS A 857 3.28 -17.99 -1.17
N ALA A 858 3.90 -16.86 -1.54
CA ALA A 858 4.53 -15.88 -0.65
C ALA A 858 3.73 -15.57 0.64
N GLU A 859 2.44 -15.25 0.54
CA GLU A 859 1.58 -14.90 1.68
C GLU A 859 1.34 -16.08 2.64
N ALA A 860 1.31 -17.33 2.15
CA ALA A 860 1.22 -18.50 3.03
C ALA A 860 2.48 -18.68 3.88
N GLY A 861 3.63 -18.24 3.36
CA GLY A 861 4.89 -18.11 4.08
C GLY A 861 5.02 -16.87 4.97
N GLY A 862 3.98 -16.00 4.99
CA GLY A 862 3.95 -14.77 5.79
C GLY A 862 4.52 -13.53 5.12
N GLU A 863 4.77 -13.55 3.80
CA GLU A 863 5.13 -12.35 3.01
C GLU A 863 3.88 -11.55 2.57
N SER A 864 4.07 -10.50 1.75
CA SER A 864 2.95 -9.70 1.24
C SER A 864 2.15 -10.45 0.17
N SER A 865 0.82 -10.31 0.17
CA SER A 865 -0.05 -10.84 -0.91
C SER A 865 0.28 -10.27 -2.30
N GLY A 866 0.93 -9.10 -2.38
CA GLY A 866 1.49 -8.57 -3.62
C GLY A 866 2.60 -9.44 -4.23
N MET A 867 3.23 -10.30 -3.44
CA MET A 867 4.27 -11.25 -3.86
C MET A 867 3.71 -12.64 -4.19
N ASN A 868 2.39 -12.88 -4.05
CA ASN A 868 1.77 -14.13 -4.48
C ASN A 868 1.93 -14.33 -5.99
N THR A 869 2.19 -15.57 -6.41
CA THR A 869 2.37 -15.91 -7.82
C THR A 869 1.10 -15.65 -8.60
N LYS A 870 1.20 -14.80 -9.63
CA LYS A 870 0.04 -14.37 -10.42
C LYS A 870 -0.30 -15.32 -11.56
N ALA A 871 0.70 -15.87 -12.25
CA ALA A 871 0.46 -16.84 -13.32
C ALA A 871 1.50 -17.97 -13.31
N TYR A 872 1.04 -19.20 -13.51
CA TYR A 872 1.88 -20.41 -13.58
C TYR A 872 1.23 -21.54 -14.40
N SER A 873 2.03 -22.51 -14.84
CA SER A 873 1.55 -23.74 -15.48
C SER A 873 2.20 -24.98 -14.89
N LEU A 874 1.50 -26.12 -14.99
CA LEU A 874 2.02 -27.44 -14.65
C LEU A 874 2.14 -28.29 -15.91
N GLU A 875 3.31 -28.87 -16.11
CA GLU A 875 3.60 -29.84 -17.16
C GLU A 875 4.07 -31.17 -16.55
N VAL A 876 3.84 -32.26 -17.27
CA VAL A 876 4.17 -33.62 -16.82
C VAL A 876 4.98 -34.39 -17.85
N SER A 877 5.83 -35.32 -17.39
CA SER A 877 6.65 -36.18 -18.23
C SER A 877 6.85 -37.56 -17.61
N ASN A 878 7.13 -38.57 -18.44
CA ASN A 878 7.53 -39.92 -18.01
C ASN A 878 9.02 -40.21 -18.23
N ASP A 879 9.71 -39.45 -19.09
CA ASP A 879 11.13 -39.62 -19.42
C ASP A 879 12.02 -38.51 -18.80
N GLY A 880 11.47 -37.33 -18.55
CA GLY A 880 12.20 -36.16 -18.04
C GLY A 880 12.71 -35.24 -19.15
N GLU A 881 12.39 -35.52 -20.41
CA GLU A 881 12.75 -34.75 -21.60
C GLU A 881 11.51 -34.14 -22.26
N ASN A 882 10.48 -34.97 -22.49
CA ASN A 882 9.26 -34.61 -23.20
C ASN A 882 8.16 -34.25 -22.19
N PHE A 883 7.84 -32.96 -22.08
CA PHE A 883 6.84 -32.42 -21.15
C PHE A 883 5.54 -32.02 -21.87
N THR A 884 4.41 -32.31 -21.24
CA THR A 884 3.06 -31.98 -21.73
C THR A 884 2.33 -31.13 -20.69
N PRO A 885 1.75 -29.96 -21.03
CA PRO A 885 0.97 -29.15 -20.11
C PRO A 885 -0.35 -29.82 -19.72
N VAL A 886 -0.71 -29.74 -18.44
CA VAL A 886 -1.95 -30.29 -17.86
C VAL A 886 -2.77 -29.27 -17.07
N LEU A 887 -2.15 -28.18 -16.63
CA LEU A 887 -2.79 -27.08 -15.89
C LEU A 887 -2.16 -25.74 -16.31
N ASN A 888 -2.99 -24.72 -16.49
CA ASN A 888 -2.58 -23.32 -16.54
C ASN A 888 -3.43 -22.54 -15.53
N VAL A 889 -2.84 -21.59 -14.81
CA VAL A 889 -3.52 -20.70 -13.87
C VAL A 889 -3.00 -19.28 -14.07
N ASP A 890 -3.92 -18.36 -14.35
CA ASP A 890 -3.69 -16.93 -14.54
C ASP A 890 -4.48 -16.11 -13.50
N ASP A 891 -4.11 -14.83 -13.32
CA ASP A 891 -4.71 -13.88 -12.38
C ASP A 891 -4.91 -14.45 -10.93
N ASN A 892 -4.06 -15.37 -10.47
CA ASN A 892 -4.11 -15.87 -9.10
C ASN A 892 -3.67 -14.81 -8.08
N THR A 893 -4.46 -14.63 -7.03
CA THR A 893 -4.18 -13.70 -5.92
C THR A 893 -4.01 -14.40 -4.57
N LYS A 894 -4.23 -15.72 -4.49
CA LYS A 894 -4.33 -16.45 -3.22
C LYS A 894 -2.98 -16.78 -2.60
N ALA A 895 -2.92 -16.76 -1.26
CA ALA A 895 -1.84 -17.34 -0.47
C ALA A 895 -1.60 -18.82 -0.74
N ILE A 896 -2.68 -19.61 -0.89
CA ILE A 896 -2.64 -21.04 -1.19
C ILE A 896 -3.55 -21.31 -2.38
N SER A 897 -3.02 -21.94 -3.43
CA SER A 897 -3.79 -22.47 -4.54
C SER A 897 -4.11 -23.95 -4.34
N ASN A 898 -5.17 -24.42 -4.99
CA ASN A 898 -5.64 -25.81 -4.94
C ASN A 898 -6.37 -26.03 -6.27
N ASP A 899 -5.72 -26.74 -7.18
CA ASP A 899 -6.10 -26.81 -8.59
C ASP A 899 -6.03 -28.26 -9.08
N ALA A 900 -7.21 -28.82 -9.34
CA ALA A 900 -7.38 -30.16 -9.88
C ALA A 900 -7.35 -30.15 -11.42
N PHE A 901 -6.68 -31.13 -12.01
CA PHE A 901 -6.44 -31.28 -13.45
C PHE A 901 -6.75 -32.72 -13.92
N PRO A 902 -6.97 -32.96 -15.23
CA PRO A 902 -7.29 -34.30 -15.74
C PRO A 902 -6.27 -35.35 -15.31
N VAL A 903 -6.76 -36.50 -14.83
CA VAL A 903 -5.91 -37.51 -14.18
C VAL A 903 -4.93 -38.10 -15.17
N THR A 904 -3.64 -38.08 -14.82
CA THR A 904 -2.55 -38.44 -15.73
C THR A 904 -1.50 -39.32 -15.06
N LYS A 905 -0.65 -39.97 -15.86
CA LYS A 905 0.44 -40.83 -15.42
C LYS A 905 1.78 -40.16 -15.72
N ALA A 906 2.53 -39.84 -14.67
CA ALA A 906 3.76 -39.05 -14.75
C ALA A 906 4.82 -39.53 -13.74
N ARG A 907 6.10 -39.41 -14.09
CA ARG A 907 7.22 -39.48 -13.14
C ARG A 907 7.74 -38.10 -12.77
N TYR A 908 7.87 -37.22 -13.76
CA TYR A 908 8.39 -35.87 -13.58
C TYR A 908 7.27 -34.84 -13.71
N VAL A 909 7.33 -33.80 -12.88
CA VAL A 909 6.36 -32.70 -12.87
C VAL A 909 7.13 -31.39 -12.89
N ARG A 910 6.82 -30.51 -13.84
CA ARG A 910 7.46 -29.19 -13.98
C ARG A 910 6.45 -28.09 -13.74
N LEU A 911 6.68 -27.30 -12.70
CA LEU A 911 5.98 -26.07 -12.40
C LEU A 911 6.72 -24.90 -13.08
N ASN A 912 6.05 -24.18 -13.97
CA ASN A 912 6.58 -22.97 -14.60
C ASN A 912 5.90 -21.75 -14.00
N ILE A 913 6.67 -20.86 -13.39
CA ILE A 913 6.22 -19.58 -12.85
C ILE A 913 6.32 -18.53 -13.95
N ILE A 914 5.18 -18.14 -14.52
CA ILE A 914 5.07 -17.28 -15.70
C ILE A 914 5.06 -15.81 -15.28
N GLN A 915 4.19 -15.43 -14.34
CA GLN A 915 4.21 -14.11 -13.70
C GLN A 915 4.45 -14.29 -12.18
N PRO A 916 5.68 -14.01 -11.67
CA PRO A 916 6.09 -14.36 -10.31
C PRO A 916 5.36 -13.63 -9.18
N THR A 917 4.87 -12.41 -9.41
CA THR A 917 4.19 -11.57 -8.41
C THR A 917 2.99 -10.83 -9.02
N GLN A 918 2.24 -10.09 -8.19
CA GLN A 918 1.15 -9.22 -8.64
C GLN A 918 1.65 -7.93 -9.33
N GLY A 919 2.93 -7.60 -9.20
CA GLY A 919 3.53 -6.36 -9.68
C GLY A 919 4.62 -6.59 -10.74
N ALA A 920 5.61 -5.69 -10.74
CA ALA A 920 6.78 -5.77 -11.62
C ALA A 920 7.94 -6.62 -11.05
N ASP A 921 7.82 -7.11 -9.81
CA ASP A 921 8.83 -8.00 -9.22
C ASP A 921 8.84 -9.36 -9.94
N SER A 922 10.04 -9.78 -10.34
CA SER A 922 10.32 -10.97 -11.13
C SER A 922 10.84 -12.14 -10.28
N ALA A 923 10.92 -11.99 -8.95
CA ALA A 923 11.32 -13.07 -8.05
C ALA A 923 10.16 -14.05 -7.78
N ALA A 924 10.38 -15.34 -8.08
CA ALA A 924 9.45 -16.41 -7.70
C ALA A 924 9.73 -16.87 -6.27
N ARG A 925 8.66 -17.06 -5.47
CA ARG A 925 8.73 -17.42 -4.05
C ARG A 925 7.67 -18.48 -3.75
N ILE A 926 8.10 -19.73 -3.58
CA ILE A 926 7.22 -20.90 -3.45
C ILE A 926 7.57 -21.66 -2.18
N TYR A 927 6.65 -21.69 -1.23
CA TYR A 927 6.85 -22.20 0.14
C TYR A 927 6.48 -23.69 0.32
N GLU A 928 5.69 -24.28 -0.59
CA GLU A 928 5.43 -25.72 -0.69
C GLU A 928 4.75 -26.00 -2.04
N VAL A 929 5.03 -27.17 -2.64
CA VAL A 929 4.36 -27.73 -3.83
C VAL A 929 3.98 -29.18 -3.55
N ALA A 930 2.70 -29.41 -3.27
CA ALA A 930 2.14 -30.74 -3.06
C ALA A 930 1.46 -31.25 -4.33
N VAL A 931 2.14 -32.14 -5.05
CA VAL A 931 1.58 -32.93 -6.16
C VAL A 931 0.80 -34.09 -5.56
N LYS A 932 -0.53 -34.06 -5.65
CA LYS A 932 -1.43 -35.01 -5.01
C LYS A 932 -1.92 -36.08 -6.00
N GLY A 933 -1.94 -37.32 -5.53
CA GLY A 933 -2.32 -38.49 -6.34
C GLY A 933 -2.29 -39.80 -5.57
N LEU A 934 -2.20 -40.91 -6.31
CA LEU A 934 -2.09 -42.27 -5.80
C LEU A 934 -0.64 -42.78 -5.92
N ASP A 935 -0.15 -43.48 -4.90
CA ASP A 935 1.24 -43.98 -4.89
C ASP A 935 1.41 -45.23 -5.75
N GLY A 936 1.44 -45.04 -7.07
CA GLY A 936 1.72 -46.08 -8.04
C GLY A 936 1.18 -45.76 -9.44
N ASN A 937 1.56 -46.59 -10.40
CA ASN A 937 1.03 -46.57 -11.77
C ASN A 937 -0.33 -47.31 -11.81
N VAL A 938 -1.38 -46.67 -11.29
CA VAL A 938 -2.72 -47.27 -11.17
C VAL A 938 -3.41 -47.31 -12.52
N ASP A 939 -3.94 -48.47 -12.93
CA ASP A 939 -4.73 -48.59 -14.16
C ASP A 939 -6.09 -47.89 -14.01
N LEU A 940 -6.42 -47.05 -15.01
CA LEU A 940 -7.60 -46.21 -14.98
C LEU A 940 -8.83 -46.98 -15.49
N PRO A 941 -10.03 -46.73 -14.94
CA PRO A 941 -11.28 -47.31 -15.44
C PRO A 941 -11.62 -46.81 -16.85
N PRO A 942 -12.53 -47.48 -17.58
CA PRO A 942 -12.88 -47.08 -18.94
C PRO A 942 -13.51 -45.69 -19.02
N VAL A 943 -13.23 -44.97 -20.11
CA VAL A 943 -13.88 -43.71 -20.46
C VAL A 943 -15.34 -43.97 -20.84
N ILE A 944 -16.26 -43.26 -20.19
CA ILE A 944 -17.70 -43.39 -20.40
C ILE A 944 -18.16 -42.33 -21.40
N THR A 945 -18.58 -42.76 -22.60
CA THR A 945 -19.11 -41.80 -23.58
C THR A 945 -20.54 -41.37 -23.21
N PRO A 946 -20.99 -40.16 -23.61
CA PRO A 946 -22.36 -39.71 -23.35
C PRO A 946 -23.47 -40.58 -23.98
N ASP A 947 -23.14 -41.51 -24.87
CA ASP A 947 -24.06 -42.41 -25.57
C ASP A 947 -24.12 -43.82 -24.92
N ASP A 948 -23.15 -44.16 -24.06
CA ASP A 948 -23.12 -45.43 -23.33
C ASP A 948 -24.07 -45.47 -22.11
N SER A 949 -24.52 -44.30 -21.63
CA SER A 949 -25.45 -44.18 -20.48
C SER A 949 -26.80 -44.88 -20.70
N ASN A 950 -27.20 -45.09 -21.96
CA ASN A 950 -28.46 -45.76 -22.34
C ASN A 950 -28.33 -47.26 -22.64
N LYS A 951 -27.14 -47.88 -22.47
CA LYS A 951 -26.99 -49.35 -22.65
C LYS A 951 -27.43 -50.08 -21.37
N PRO A 952 -28.41 -51.00 -21.44
CA PRO A 952 -28.71 -51.88 -20.31
C PRO A 952 -27.51 -52.77 -19.99
N VAL A 953 -27.15 -52.86 -18.71
CA VAL A 953 -26.24 -53.90 -18.23
C VAL A 953 -27.05 -55.20 -18.17
N ASP A 954 -26.69 -56.18 -19.01
CA ASP A 954 -27.29 -57.52 -19.04
C ASP A 954 -26.92 -58.30 -17.76
N PRO A 955 -27.87 -58.63 -16.87
CA PRO A 955 -27.57 -59.32 -15.62
C PRO A 955 -27.44 -60.84 -15.75
N ASP A 956 -27.92 -61.45 -16.84
CA ASP A 956 -28.25 -62.89 -16.91
C ASP A 956 -27.45 -63.64 -17.99
N LYS A 957 -26.16 -63.83 -17.73
CA LYS A 957 -25.35 -64.91 -18.35
C LYS A 957 -24.73 -65.84 -17.31
N PRO A 958 -25.45 -66.91 -16.90
CA PRO A 958 -24.94 -67.87 -15.92
C PRO A 958 -23.93 -68.84 -16.56
N VAL A 959 -22.89 -69.22 -15.80
CA VAL A 959 -21.98 -70.32 -16.13
C VAL A 959 -21.74 -71.17 -14.88
N ASN A 960 -22.40 -72.33 -14.80
CA ASN A 960 -22.13 -73.41 -13.84
C ASN A 960 -22.79 -74.72 -14.38
N PRO A 961 -22.50 -75.92 -13.84
CA PRO A 961 -21.40 -76.75 -14.33
C PRO A 961 -21.84 -78.15 -14.80
N ASP A 962 -20.98 -78.87 -15.55
CA ASP A 962 -20.60 -80.24 -15.14
C ASP A 962 -19.32 -80.79 -15.83
N LYS A 963 -18.87 -81.94 -15.34
CA LYS A 963 -17.67 -82.76 -15.62
C LYS A 963 -17.65 -83.50 -16.97
N PRO A 964 -16.57 -84.27 -17.32
CA PRO A 964 -15.22 -84.41 -16.73
C PRO A 964 -14.04 -84.31 -17.72
N ASN A 965 -12.79 -84.23 -17.22
CA ASN A 965 -11.73 -85.21 -17.55
C ASN A 965 -10.49 -85.12 -16.64
N ASN A 966 -9.87 -86.27 -16.41
CA ASN A 966 -8.59 -86.56 -15.73
C ASN A 966 -8.20 -88.00 -16.21
N PRO A 967 -6.93 -88.41 -16.43
CA PRO A 967 -5.80 -88.33 -15.50
C PRO A 967 -4.52 -87.73 -16.20
N GLU A 968 -3.28 -87.75 -15.71
CA GLU A 968 -2.57 -88.62 -14.74
C GLU A 968 -1.55 -87.88 -13.85
N SER A 969 -1.23 -88.49 -12.70
CA SER A 969 -0.04 -88.21 -11.90
C SER A 969 0.26 -89.39 -10.95
N PRO A 970 1.48 -89.97 -10.99
CA PRO A 970 2.09 -90.77 -9.92
C PRO A 970 3.17 -89.94 -9.17
N ASP A 971 3.43 -90.12 -7.88
CA ASP A 971 2.95 -91.13 -6.92
C ASP A 971 2.72 -90.53 -5.51
N ASN A 972 2.01 -91.28 -4.68
CA ASN A 972 1.74 -91.06 -3.24
C ASN A 972 2.66 -92.02 -2.41
N PRO A 973 2.57 -92.20 -1.07
CA PRO A 973 1.83 -91.47 -0.04
C PRO A 973 2.64 -91.18 1.25
N GLY A 974 1.93 -90.72 2.31
CA GLY A 974 2.17 -91.25 3.67
C GLY A 974 2.69 -90.28 4.72
N ASN A 975 1.77 -89.72 5.53
CA ASN A 975 2.07 -89.02 6.77
C ASN A 975 1.80 -89.95 7.97
N THR A 976 2.77 -90.14 8.86
CA THR A 976 2.56 -90.77 10.19
C THR A 976 3.42 -90.14 11.28
N ASP A 977 2.74 -89.87 12.39
CA ASP A 977 3.21 -89.83 13.78
C ASP A 977 4.05 -88.67 14.37
N LYS A 978 3.78 -88.51 15.68
CA LYS A 978 4.24 -87.55 16.69
C LYS A 978 5.19 -88.27 17.69
N PRO A 979 5.64 -87.69 18.83
CA PRO A 979 5.91 -86.29 19.25
C PRO A 979 7.28 -86.09 19.97
N VAL A 980 7.46 -84.90 20.58
CA VAL A 980 8.26 -84.55 21.79
C VAL A 980 9.74 -84.08 21.62
N ASN A 981 10.03 -83.02 22.39
CA ASN A 981 11.30 -82.40 22.82
C ASN A 981 12.25 -83.39 23.58
N PRO A 982 13.48 -83.04 24.07
CA PRO A 982 14.11 -81.70 24.18
C PRO A 982 15.65 -81.61 23.92
N ASP A 983 16.22 -80.46 24.32
CA ASP A 983 17.59 -80.20 24.82
C ASP A 983 18.76 -79.72 23.91
N GLN A 984 19.56 -78.83 24.53
CA GLN A 984 20.87 -78.25 24.17
C GLN A 984 22.02 -78.99 24.94
N PRO A 985 23.35 -78.70 24.80
CA PRO A 985 24.06 -77.54 24.21
C PRO A 985 25.15 -77.99 23.18
N GLY A 986 26.31 -77.35 22.93
CA GLY A 986 26.99 -76.15 23.49
C GLY A 986 28.39 -75.93 22.90
N ASP A 987 29.00 -74.76 23.18
CA ASP A 987 30.39 -74.32 22.84
C ASP A 987 30.76 -74.27 21.34
N SER A 988 31.70 -73.46 20.82
CA SER A 988 32.55 -72.33 21.29
C SER A 988 32.86 -71.44 20.04
N GLU A 989 33.73 -70.42 19.94
CA GLU A 989 34.82 -69.83 20.76
C GLU A 989 34.98 -68.32 20.36
N LYS A 990 36.04 -67.60 20.79
CA LYS A 990 36.34 -66.19 20.43
C LYS A 990 37.77 -65.76 20.84
N PRO A 991 38.46 -64.97 20.01
CA PRO A 991 39.36 -63.92 20.51
C PRO A 991 39.25 -62.57 19.72
N GLU A 992 39.98 -61.51 20.06
CA GLU A 992 39.77 -60.69 21.26
C GLU A 992 40.08 -59.18 20.97
N ASN A 993 40.01 -58.31 21.99
CA ASN A 993 40.15 -56.85 21.92
C ASN A 993 41.66 -56.43 22.00
N PRO A 994 42.10 -55.20 21.62
CA PRO A 994 41.82 -54.00 22.43
C PRO A 994 41.72 -52.65 21.68
N ASN A 995 40.72 -51.82 22.01
CA ASN A 995 40.97 -50.57 22.76
C ASN A 995 39.69 -49.78 23.10
N LYS A 996 39.58 -49.32 24.35
CA LYS A 996 38.62 -48.31 24.81
C LYS A 996 39.29 -47.42 25.86
N PRO A 997 39.24 -46.09 25.66
CA PRO A 997 38.99 -45.18 26.76
C PRO A 997 37.84 -44.22 26.42
N GLY A 998 36.88 -43.95 27.29
CA GLY A 998 36.64 -44.51 28.63
C GLY A 998 35.23 -44.11 29.09
N ASP A 999 34.72 -44.76 30.13
CA ASP A 999 33.38 -44.45 30.64
C ASP A 999 33.38 -43.26 31.59
N THR A 1000 32.45 -42.35 31.38
CA THR A 1000 31.85 -41.56 32.46
C THR A 1000 30.34 -41.73 32.37
N GLU A 1001 29.78 -42.57 33.23
CA GLU A 1001 28.36 -42.43 33.56
C GLU A 1001 28.14 -41.00 34.08
N ASN A 1002 27.06 -40.37 33.62
CA ASN A 1002 26.60 -39.12 34.23
C ASN A 1002 25.12 -39.27 34.54
N SER A 1003 24.82 -39.66 35.78
CA SER A 1003 23.47 -39.78 36.32
C SER A 1003 22.87 -38.39 36.58
N GLY A 1004 22.73 -37.59 35.52
CA GLY A 1004 22.20 -36.24 35.61
C GLY A 1004 20.76 -36.26 36.11
N GLU A 1005 20.42 -35.33 37.00
CA GLU A 1005 19.05 -35.08 37.45
C GLU A 1005 18.17 -34.59 36.27
N LYS A 1006 16.84 -34.49 36.45
CA LYS A 1006 16.01 -33.74 35.49
C LYS A 1006 16.24 -32.23 35.71
N PRO A 1007 16.15 -31.37 34.68
CA PRO A 1007 16.10 -29.92 34.92
C PRO A 1007 14.88 -29.57 35.78
N SER A 1008 15.01 -28.45 36.50
CA SER A 1008 13.90 -27.92 37.31
C SER A 1008 12.76 -27.46 36.40
N LYS A 1009 11.52 -27.84 36.75
CA LYS A 1009 10.35 -27.51 35.92
C LYS A 1009 9.92 -26.04 36.04
N PRO A 1010 9.35 -25.44 34.98
CA PRO A 1010 8.77 -24.09 35.06
C PRO A 1010 7.66 -23.99 36.12
N SER A 1011 7.41 -22.76 36.58
CA SER A 1011 6.47 -22.47 37.67
C SER A 1011 5.46 -21.39 37.29
N ALA A 1012 4.37 -21.27 38.05
CA ALA A 1012 3.35 -20.23 37.87
C ALA A 1012 2.80 -20.12 36.43
N LEU A 1013 2.53 -21.25 35.77
CA LEU A 1013 1.83 -21.29 34.50
C LEU A 1013 0.41 -20.73 34.66
N VAL A 1014 0.09 -19.68 33.91
CA VAL A 1014 -1.20 -18.99 33.89
C VAL A 1014 -1.60 -18.66 32.45
N SER A 1015 -2.91 -18.52 32.22
CA SER A 1015 -3.49 -18.07 30.95
C SER A 1015 -3.96 -16.62 31.06
N LYS A 1016 -3.55 -15.81 30.10
CA LYS A 1016 -3.98 -14.42 29.86
C LYS A 1016 -4.78 -14.37 28.56
N GLU A 1017 -5.49 -13.26 28.34
CA GLU A 1017 -6.08 -12.88 27.03
C GLU A 1017 -6.82 -14.03 26.32
N ILE A 1018 -7.66 -14.75 27.08
CA ILE A 1018 -8.51 -15.83 26.54
C ILE A 1018 -9.60 -15.19 25.67
N THR A 1019 -9.73 -15.66 24.44
CA THR A 1019 -10.78 -15.25 23.48
C THR A 1019 -11.71 -16.43 23.17
N GLU A 1020 -12.56 -16.31 22.15
CA GLU A 1020 -13.32 -17.47 21.64
C GLU A 1020 -12.44 -18.49 20.89
N ASN A 1021 -11.23 -18.11 20.42
CA ASN A 1021 -10.37 -18.96 19.60
C ASN A 1021 -8.88 -18.94 19.96
N SER A 1022 -8.48 -18.30 21.05
CA SER A 1022 -7.08 -18.23 21.49
C SER A 1022 -6.93 -18.13 23.01
N ALA A 1023 -5.71 -18.42 23.50
CA ALA A 1023 -5.29 -18.15 24.87
C ALA A 1023 -3.77 -17.91 24.94
N LEU A 1024 -3.34 -16.88 25.68
CA LEU A 1024 -1.92 -16.57 25.89
C LEU A 1024 -1.41 -17.27 27.16
N LEU A 1025 -0.59 -18.30 27.01
CA LEU A 1025 0.06 -18.97 28.13
C LEU A 1025 1.30 -18.18 28.58
N SER A 1026 1.52 -18.10 29.88
CA SER A 1026 2.58 -17.30 30.51
C SER A 1026 3.10 -18.03 31.74
N TRP A 1027 4.41 -18.13 31.93
CA TRP A 1027 5.02 -18.83 33.09
C TRP A 1027 6.31 -18.17 33.57
N LYS A 1028 6.82 -18.63 34.70
CA LYS A 1028 8.12 -18.24 35.26
C LYS A 1028 9.15 -19.35 35.06
N ALA A 1029 10.36 -18.93 34.73
CA ALA A 1029 11.54 -19.77 34.81
C ALA A 1029 11.72 -20.33 36.25
N PRO A 1030 12.30 -21.53 36.41
CA PRO A 1030 12.68 -22.05 37.72
C PRO A 1030 13.87 -21.29 38.31
N GLU A 1031 14.06 -21.39 39.62
CA GLU A 1031 15.08 -20.64 40.37
C GLU A 1031 16.54 -21.00 40.01
N LYS A 1032 16.76 -22.09 39.27
CA LYS A 1032 18.06 -22.45 38.65
C LYS A 1032 17.93 -22.41 37.13
N VAL A 1033 18.29 -21.27 36.53
CA VAL A 1033 18.15 -21.02 35.08
C VAL A 1033 19.33 -21.53 34.25
N GLU A 1034 20.54 -21.63 34.83
CA GLU A 1034 21.85 -21.80 34.14
C GLU A 1034 22.07 -23.11 33.35
N SER A 1035 21.03 -23.92 33.12
CA SER A 1035 21.09 -25.15 32.33
C SER A 1035 19.98 -25.29 31.28
N ILE A 1036 18.98 -24.41 31.26
CA ILE A 1036 17.78 -24.54 30.41
C ILE A 1036 18.01 -23.84 29.06
N GLN A 1037 17.69 -24.55 27.99
CA GLN A 1037 17.81 -24.06 26.61
C GLN A 1037 16.47 -23.54 26.07
N GLU A 1038 15.39 -24.26 26.36
CA GLU A 1038 14.04 -23.93 25.91
C GLU A 1038 12.96 -24.53 26.84
N TYR A 1039 11.72 -24.14 26.60
CA TYR A 1039 10.52 -24.72 27.20
C TYR A 1039 9.65 -25.35 26.11
N VAL A 1040 8.98 -26.46 26.41
CA VAL A 1040 8.09 -27.16 25.47
C VAL A 1040 6.66 -27.03 25.97
N VAL A 1041 5.75 -26.64 25.07
CA VAL A 1041 4.33 -26.38 25.35
C VAL A 1041 3.48 -27.48 24.73
N TYR A 1042 2.55 -28.01 25.52
CA TYR A 1042 1.64 -29.09 25.13
C TYR A 1042 0.18 -28.63 25.26
N GLN A 1043 -0.69 -29.22 24.44
CA GLN A 1043 -2.15 -29.16 24.53
C GLN A 1043 -2.70 -30.57 24.50
N ASP A 1044 -3.48 -30.93 25.52
CA ASP A 1044 -4.09 -32.24 25.72
C ASP A 1044 -3.08 -33.40 25.58
N GLY A 1045 -1.83 -33.15 26.01
CA GLY A 1045 -0.70 -34.08 25.96
C GLY A 1045 0.15 -34.03 24.67
N LYS A 1046 -0.33 -33.41 23.58
CA LYS A 1046 0.43 -33.25 22.33
C LYS A 1046 1.27 -31.97 22.34
N GLU A 1047 2.51 -32.04 21.87
CA GLU A 1047 3.36 -30.84 21.70
C GLU A 1047 2.75 -29.89 20.64
N ILE A 1048 2.68 -28.59 20.96
CA ILE A 1048 2.16 -27.52 20.09
C ILE A 1048 3.18 -26.40 19.81
N GLY A 1049 4.32 -26.37 20.51
CA GLY A 1049 5.41 -25.45 20.21
C GLY A 1049 6.46 -25.34 21.31
N ARG A 1050 7.51 -24.56 21.04
CA ARG A 1050 8.64 -24.35 21.96
C ARG A 1050 8.93 -22.86 22.14
N VAL A 1051 9.54 -22.52 23.27
CA VAL A 1051 9.92 -21.16 23.64
C VAL A 1051 11.37 -21.13 24.14
N PRO A 1052 12.29 -20.42 23.46
CA PRO A 1052 13.67 -20.23 23.91
C PRO A 1052 13.76 -19.66 25.34
N ALA A 1053 14.72 -20.12 26.12
CA ALA A 1053 14.82 -19.80 27.55
C ALA A 1053 15.17 -18.34 27.87
N ASP A 1054 15.70 -17.61 26.89
CA ASP A 1054 16.04 -16.17 26.95
C ASP A 1054 14.86 -15.25 26.57
N LYS A 1055 13.78 -15.79 25.99
CA LYS A 1055 12.59 -15.00 25.61
C LYS A 1055 11.98 -14.34 26.84
N THR A 1056 11.94 -13.01 26.82
CA THR A 1056 11.32 -12.20 27.88
C THR A 1056 10.17 -11.37 27.31
N PRO A 1057 8.91 -11.57 27.73
CA PRO A 1057 8.44 -12.56 28.72
C PRO A 1057 8.33 -14.00 28.15
N LEU A 1058 8.37 -14.99 29.04
CA LEU A 1058 8.22 -16.42 28.73
C LEU A 1058 6.73 -16.77 28.48
N GLU A 1059 6.29 -16.55 27.24
CA GLU A 1059 4.89 -16.66 26.86
C GLU A 1059 4.68 -17.34 25.50
N PHE A 1060 3.53 -18.00 25.32
CA PHE A 1060 3.15 -18.72 24.11
C PHE A 1060 1.66 -18.52 23.81
N LEU A 1061 1.34 -17.94 22.65
CA LEU A 1061 -0.04 -17.75 22.21
C LEU A 1061 -0.53 -18.99 21.46
N VAL A 1062 -1.53 -19.66 22.03
CA VAL A 1062 -2.27 -20.72 21.33
C VAL A 1062 -3.41 -20.08 20.54
N LYS A 1063 -3.54 -20.45 19.26
CA LYS A 1063 -4.59 -19.99 18.33
C LYS A 1063 -5.46 -21.16 17.89
N ASP A 1064 -6.48 -20.87 17.07
CA ASP A 1064 -7.34 -21.84 16.38
C ASP A 1064 -8.06 -22.83 17.30
N LEU A 1065 -8.27 -22.40 18.56
CA LEU A 1065 -9.09 -23.08 19.54
C LEU A 1065 -10.57 -22.95 19.18
N LYS A 1066 -11.39 -23.92 19.61
CA LYS A 1066 -12.84 -23.87 19.42
C LYS A 1066 -13.50 -23.05 20.52
N PRO A 1067 -14.53 -22.23 20.24
CA PRO A 1067 -15.28 -21.51 21.27
C PRO A 1067 -15.90 -22.43 22.33
N ASN A 1068 -16.03 -21.93 23.56
CA ASN A 1068 -16.59 -22.64 24.72
C ASN A 1068 -16.02 -24.07 24.91
N THR A 1069 -14.74 -24.26 24.59
CA THR A 1069 -14.07 -25.57 24.65
C THR A 1069 -12.96 -25.53 25.68
N LYS A 1070 -12.88 -26.60 26.46
CA LYS A 1070 -11.93 -26.79 27.55
C LYS A 1070 -10.72 -27.58 27.05
N TYR A 1071 -9.54 -27.12 27.42
CA TYR A 1071 -8.23 -27.66 27.01
C TYR A 1071 -7.31 -27.75 28.23
N ASN A 1072 -6.46 -28.79 28.29
CA ASN A 1072 -5.39 -28.88 29.29
C ASN A 1072 -4.04 -28.54 28.63
N PHE A 1073 -3.48 -27.40 28.97
CA PHE A 1073 -2.16 -26.98 28.52
C PHE A 1073 -1.09 -27.41 29.51
N GLU A 1074 0.10 -27.75 29.02
CA GLU A 1074 1.23 -28.12 29.88
C GLU A 1074 2.53 -27.47 29.41
N VAL A 1075 3.47 -27.22 30.32
CA VAL A 1075 4.82 -26.74 29.97
C VAL A 1075 5.88 -27.51 30.75
N SER A 1076 6.97 -27.87 30.08
CA SER A 1076 8.23 -28.39 30.65
C SER A 1076 9.43 -27.54 30.22
N SER A 1077 10.59 -27.75 30.84
CA SER A 1077 11.88 -27.19 30.42
C SER A 1077 12.78 -28.28 29.84
N ILE A 1078 13.59 -27.91 28.86
CA ILE A 1078 14.62 -28.73 28.22
C ILE A 1078 15.99 -28.17 28.61
N ASP A 1079 16.88 -29.02 29.12
CA ASP A 1079 18.26 -28.63 29.40
C ASP A 1079 19.13 -28.62 28.13
N LYS A 1080 20.31 -28.01 28.22
CA LYS A 1080 21.33 -27.97 27.15
C LYS A 1080 21.87 -29.34 26.69
N ASN A 1081 21.42 -30.44 27.29
CA ASN A 1081 21.73 -31.82 26.91
C ASN A 1081 20.52 -32.52 26.26
N GLY A 1082 19.43 -31.79 26.01
CA GLY A 1082 18.19 -32.30 25.42
C GLY A 1082 17.25 -32.99 26.42
N LYS A 1083 17.46 -32.88 27.73
CA LYS A 1083 16.69 -33.60 28.75
C LYS A 1083 15.50 -32.78 29.25
N GLU A 1084 14.32 -33.41 29.32
CA GLU A 1084 13.07 -32.77 29.77
C GLU A 1084 12.85 -32.84 31.29
N SER A 1085 12.25 -31.79 31.86
CA SER A 1085 11.76 -31.73 33.24
C SER A 1085 10.51 -32.61 33.46
N ASP A 1086 9.92 -32.53 34.67
CA ASP A 1086 8.50 -32.84 34.82
C ASP A 1086 7.65 -31.64 34.35
N LYS A 1087 6.37 -31.84 34.04
CA LYS A 1087 5.50 -30.76 33.55
C LYS A 1087 4.82 -29.95 34.66
N ILE A 1088 4.37 -28.75 34.32
CA ILE A 1088 3.31 -28.01 35.02
C ILE A 1088 2.12 -27.88 34.07
N SER A 1089 0.90 -28.11 34.55
CA SER A 1089 -0.31 -28.19 33.74
C SER A 1089 -1.35 -27.15 34.19
N LEU A 1090 -2.14 -26.64 33.25
CA LEU A 1090 -3.16 -25.61 33.43
C LEU A 1090 -4.37 -25.91 32.54
N GLU A 1091 -5.54 -26.00 33.16
CA GLU A 1091 -6.81 -26.15 32.45
C GLU A 1091 -7.38 -24.77 32.07
N VAL A 1092 -7.72 -24.58 30.79
CA VAL A 1092 -8.21 -23.32 30.21
C VAL A 1092 -9.48 -23.60 29.42
N THR A 1093 -10.48 -22.71 29.49
CA THR A 1093 -11.70 -22.81 28.66
C THR A 1093 -11.88 -21.52 27.88
N THR A 1094 -12.02 -21.62 26.56
CA THR A 1094 -12.24 -20.47 25.65
C THR A 1094 -13.60 -19.82 25.88
N ASN A 1095 -13.72 -18.55 25.49
CA ASN A 1095 -14.97 -17.80 25.60
C ASN A 1095 -16.05 -18.37 24.67
N LYS A 1096 -17.31 -18.07 24.98
CA LYS A 1096 -18.43 -18.33 24.06
C LYS A 1096 -18.36 -17.35 22.88
N LYS A 1097 -18.79 -17.83 21.72
CA LYS A 1097 -19.00 -17.02 20.52
C LYS A 1097 -20.29 -16.22 20.65
N ASP A 1098 -20.19 -14.88 20.61
CA ASP A 1098 -21.32 -14.00 20.86
C ASP A 1098 -22.09 -13.67 19.58
N ASN A 1099 -23.31 -14.20 19.46
CA ASN A 1099 -24.20 -13.95 18.33
C ASN A 1099 -24.97 -12.62 18.48
N GLY A 1100 -24.23 -11.51 18.36
CA GLY A 1100 -24.76 -10.21 17.93
C GLY A 1100 -25.85 -9.56 18.78
N ASN A 1101 -25.49 -9.08 19.98
CA ASN A 1101 -26.23 -8.00 20.64
C ASN A 1101 -25.30 -7.22 21.58
N LEU A 1102 -25.13 -5.91 21.35
CA LEU A 1102 -24.26 -5.04 22.14
C LEU A 1102 -25.05 -4.22 23.19
N PRO A 1103 -24.84 -4.46 24.49
CA PRO A 1103 -25.07 -3.47 25.54
C PRO A 1103 -23.76 -2.71 25.88
N ASN A 1104 -23.84 -1.38 25.98
CA ASN A 1104 -22.70 -0.49 26.22
C ASN A 1104 -22.45 -0.24 27.71
N THR A 1105 -21.29 -0.64 28.25
CA THR A 1105 -20.74 -0.10 29.52
C THR A 1105 -19.21 -0.12 29.63
N GLY A 1106 -18.58 1.05 29.61
CA GLY A 1106 -17.76 1.51 30.76
C GLY A 1106 -16.29 1.09 30.94
N SER A 1107 -15.39 1.83 30.28
CA SER A 1107 -14.01 2.17 30.73
C SER A 1107 -12.90 1.08 30.77
N PRO A 1108 -11.60 1.48 30.77
CA PRO A 1108 -10.50 0.60 30.33
C PRO A 1108 -9.52 0.14 31.43
N ILE A 1109 -9.01 -1.09 31.32
CA ILE A 1109 -7.82 -1.57 32.05
C ILE A 1109 -7.02 -2.54 31.14
N GLY A 1110 -5.69 -2.34 31.05
CA GLY A 1110 -4.72 -3.40 30.76
C GLY A 1110 -4.40 -3.71 29.29
N ALA A 1111 -3.57 -2.89 28.64
CA ALA A 1111 -2.88 -3.31 27.42
C ALA A 1111 -1.74 -4.31 27.77
N GLY A 1112 -1.74 -5.50 27.16
CA GLY A 1112 -1.00 -6.68 27.63
C GLY A 1112 0.15 -7.22 26.77
N ALA A 1113 0.46 -6.58 25.64
CA ALA A 1113 1.57 -6.88 24.71
C ALA A 1113 1.58 -8.28 24.06
N LEU A 1114 1.25 -8.32 22.75
CA LEU A 1114 1.48 -9.49 21.89
C LEU A 1114 2.28 -9.10 20.63
N ALA A 1115 3.07 -10.05 20.13
CA ALA A 1115 4.26 -9.75 19.35
C ALA A 1115 4.01 -9.40 17.87
N THR A 1116 4.66 -8.33 17.41
CA THR A 1116 4.79 -7.95 16.00
C THR A 1116 5.95 -8.70 15.33
N THR A 1117 5.64 -9.61 14.41
CA THR A 1117 6.62 -10.12 13.43
C THR A 1117 6.63 -9.20 12.21
N GLY A 1118 7.48 -8.16 12.25
CA GLY A 1118 7.64 -7.25 11.12
C GLY A 1118 8.45 -7.87 9.98
N LEU A 1119 7.94 -7.81 8.76
CA LEU A 1119 8.72 -8.02 7.54
C LEU A 1119 9.71 -6.86 7.39
N ALA A 1120 10.99 -7.12 7.62
CA ALA A 1120 12.04 -6.15 7.32
C ALA A 1120 12.34 -6.17 5.81
N LEU A 1121 11.94 -5.12 5.10
CA LEU A 1121 12.65 -4.73 3.88
C LEU A 1121 14.08 -4.37 4.28
N SER A 1122 15.05 -5.13 3.81
CA SER A 1122 16.44 -5.03 4.25
C SER A 1122 17.17 -3.87 3.57
N SER A 1123 16.92 -2.66 4.08
CA SER A 1123 17.87 -1.53 4.05
C SER A 1123 18.59 -1.45 5.40
N ALA A 1124 19.90 -1.21 5.40
CA ALA A 1124 20.78 -1.65 6.48
C ALA A 1124 20.75 -0.82 7.78
N GLY A 1125 19.87 -1.19 8.72
CA GLY A 1125 20.08 -0.93 10.15
C GLY A 1125 21.33 -1.67 10.66
N VAL A 1126 22.29 -0.95 11.24
CA VAL A 1126 23.65 -1.45 11.46
C VAL A 1126 23.78 -2.45 12.61
N TYR A 1127 24.27 -3.65 12.31
CA TYR A 1127 24.86 -4.58 13.28
C TYR A 1127 26.09 -5.29 12.68
N LEU A 1128 27.30 -5.02 13.21
CA LEU A 1128 28.50 -5.78 12.84
C LEU A 1128 29.48 -5.92 14.02
N THR A 1129 29.86 -7.16 14.32
CA THR A 1129 30.58 -7.53 15.55
C THR A 1129 32.10 -7.35 15.43
N LEU A 1130 32.70 -6.59 16.34
CA LEU A 1130 34.14 -6.31 16.39
C LEU A 1130 35.03 -7.56 16.65
N LYS A 1131 35.39 -8.30 15.59
CA LYS A 1131 36.46 -9.31 15.64
C LYS A 1131 37.85 -8.64 15.69
N LYS A 1132 38.36 -8.42 16.91
CA LYS A 1132 39.77 -8.03 17.13
C LYS A 1132 40.73 -9.11 16.61
N LYS A 1133 41.46 -8.83 15.51
CA LYS A 1133 42.73 -9.53 15.23
C LYS A 1133 43.72 -9.23 16.36
N ARG A 1134 44.56 -10.22 16.71
CA ARG A 1134 45.59 -10.08 17.75
C ARG A 1134 46.85 -10.83 17.30
N LYS A 1135 47.90 -10.07 17.02
CA LYS A 1135 49.03 -10.42 16.15
C LYS A 1135 48.65 -10.50 14.66
#